data_AF-A0AAV5FIZ9-F1
#
_entry.id   AF-A0AAV5FIZ9-F1
#
_cell.length_a   1.000
_cell.length_b   1.000
_cell.length_c   1.000
_cell.angle_alpha   90.00
_cell.angle_beta   90.00
_cell.angle_gamma   90.00
#
_symmetry.space_group_name_H-M   'P 1'
#
loop_
_entity.id
_entity.type
_entity.pdbx_description
1 polymer ?
#
loop_
_entity_poly.entity_id
_entity_poly.type
_entity_poly.pdbx_seq_one_letter_code
_entity_poly.pdbx_strand_id
1 'polypeptide(L)'
;MDPNLSPVGRRAAAIARHLAAVLPAPPRLAPPVEAAPCLSYAPPESNEATQAFHPAELRALLDGHHLRERDWVFGAMEESPLFCRRSRGGGRVFVSPDYNEGKEGQREATMRRIAYLASRGVFRGWLTEPGPDAELRKLALLECLGVYDHSLGIKTGPSMLFHALCLSPLAVPATRLSAAIHALVTPQPSLLQGPTMEPASSSPAARRAVAIVRHLAGATTSSLGLGTSCCLAYVPPESTEPLPAFVPVDLRRLLDGHNLATRDWLFRVMEESPLFCCARRGLGGSVRVFAWPDFNESNKEEQREATMRRVGYLARRGVFRRGSAIKFLGTKRHHDKWLVDTENYVIKGCFAMTELGHGSNVRGIETVATYDSKTREFIINTPCESAQKYWIGGAANHATHTIVFAQLHINGRNEGVHAFVAQIRDEDGNVLPNIHIADCGHKIGLNGVDNGRIWFQNICVPRENLLNLVADVLPDGQYVSMINDPDQRFAAFLSPLTLGRVNIAVNAAYISKLGLAIAVRYGLSRRAFSITPDGPEMLLLDYPSHQRRLLPLVAKVCLYSSAGNFMKKMYVKRTPEMSKAIHIYSSALKATLTWQNMTTLQVSKALYAEFLSAQKKTKPFKGLGLDHLNGPIPVIPDNLTSSIFRSSKFQMDLFCLRERDLLKRFAEEVSHHIAQGESREKALMLSYQLAEDLAKAFTERTILQIFLEDEMNVLEGSLKEVLGLLRSLYVMVSIDESVSFLRYGHLSRDNVAGVRKEVMKLCSELRPHALAIVSSFGIPDAFLSPLAFDWIEANALSTGSH
;
A
#
# COMPACT_ATOMS: atom_id res chain seq x y z
N MET A 1 21.07 8.51 -78.13
CA MET A 1 22.51 8.89 -78.04
C MET A 1 22.88 9.55 -79.35
N ASP A 2 23.65 10.63 -79.31
CA ASP A 2 24.11 11.31 -80.53
C ASP A 2 24.98 10.36 -81.38
N PRO A 3 24.60 10.08 -82.64
CA PRO A 3 25.32 9.14 -83.50
C PRO A 3 26.70 9.66 -83.98
N ASN A 4 27.01 10.95 -83.78
CA ASN A 4 28.26 11.55 -84.27
C ASN A 4 29.46 11.41 -83.31
N LEU A 5 29.31 10.71 -82.18
CA LEU A 5 30.39 10.53 -81.20
C LEU A 5 31.22 9.27 -81.48
N SER A 6 32.55 9.43 -81.38
CA SER A 6 33.51 8.32 -81.44
C SER A 6 33.21 7.26 -80.36
N PRO A 7 33.65 6.00 -80.54
CA PRO A 7 33.41 4.93 -79.56
C PRO A 7 33.93 5.28 -78.15
N VAL A 8 35.05 6.02 -78.08
CA VAL A 8 35.62 6.53 -76.82
C VAL A 8 34.74 7.65 -76.24
N GLY A 9 34.24 8.57 -77.07
CA GLY A 9 33.32 9.62 -76.64
C GLY A 9 32.00 9.08 -76.11
N ARG A 10 31.47 8.00 -76.69
CA ARG A 10 30.27 7.31 -76.19
C ARG A 10 30.51 6.61 -74.86
N ARG A 11 31.68 5.98 -74.66
CA ARG A 11 32.06 5.39 -73.37
C ARG A 11 32.27 6.46 -72.30
N ALA A 12 32.94 7.55 -72.62
CA ALA A 12 33.13 8.68 -71.70
C ALA A 12 31.79 9.32 -71.31
N ALA A 13 30.85 9.49 -72.24
CA ALA A 13 29.51 10.02 -71.95
C ALA A 13 28.61 9.04 -71.17
N ALA A 14 28.84 7.72 -71.31
CA ALA A 14 28.15 6.71 -70.51
C ALA A 14 28.71 6.66 -69.07
N ILE A 15 30.04 6.72 -68.92
CA ILE A 15 30.72 6.78 -67.62
C ILE A 15 30.38 8.10 -66.92
N ALA A 16 30.39 9.24 -67.60
CA ALA A 16 30.01 10.52 -67.02
C ALA A 16 28.55 10.53 -66.55
N ARG A 17 27.63 9.87 -67.28
CA ARG A 17 26.24 9.71 -66.82
C ARG A 17 26.11 8.76 -65.64
N HIS A 18 26.89 7.68 -65.58
CA HIS A 18 26.91 6.82 -64.40
C HIS A 18 27.55 7.50 -63.18
N LEU A 19 28.62 8.27 -63.36
CA LEU A 19 29.23 9.06 -62.28
C LEU A 19 28.30 10.18 -61.82
N ALA A 20 27.57 10.84 -62.72
CA ALA A 20 26.56 11.84 -62.36
C ALA A 20 25.29 11.23 -61.72
N ALA A 21 24.96 9.98 -62.03
CA ALA A 21 23.80 9.27 -61.44
C ALA A 21 24.10 8.63 -60.07
N VAL A 22 25.37 8.54 -59.66
CA VAL A 22 25.80 7.91 -58.38
C VAL A 22 25.79 8.89 -57.20
N LEU A 23 25.60 10.19 -57.44
CA LEU A 23 25.28 11.13 -56.38
C LEU A 23 23.82 11.54 -56.51
N PRO A 24 22.88 10.90 -55.78
CA PRO A 24 21.61 11.58 -55.54
C PRO A 24 21.97 12.93 -54.91
N ALA A 25 21.38 14.02 -55.40
CA ALA A 25 21.38 15.27 -54.65
C ALA A 25 21.08 14.92 -53.19
N PRO A 26 21.81 15.47 -52.19
CA PRO A 26 21.47 15.21 -50.80
C PRO A 26 19.96 15.45 -50.70
N PRO A 27 19.17 14.49 -50.16
CA PRO A 27 17.74 14.68 -50.08
C PRO A 27 17.57 16.09 -49.52
N ARG A 28 16.84 16.97 -50.25
CA ARG A 28 16.52 18.30 -49.74
C ARG A 28 16.16 18.06 -48.29
N LEU A 29 16.97 18.57 -47.35
CA LEU A 29 16.74 18.37 -45.93
C LEU A 29 15.25 18.62 -45.78
N ALA A 30 14.50 17.55 -45.48
CA ALA A 30 13.08 17.71 -45.23
C ALA A 30 13.02 18.87 -44.22
N PRO A 31 12.14 19.86 -44.41
CA PRO A 31 12.02 20.94 -43.43
C PRO A 31 12.03 20.26 -42.06
N PRO A 32 12.89 20.73 -41.12
CA PRO A 32 13.06 20.04 -39.85
C PRO A 32 11.68 19.70 -39.35
N VAL A 33 11.44 18.42 -39.01
CA VAL A 33 10.11 17.98 -38.57
C VAL A 33 9.80 18.79 -37.32
N GLU A 34 9.06 19.87 -37.49
CA GLU A 34 8.64 20.71 -36.38
C GLU A 34 7.64 19.90 -35.58
N ALA A 35 7.88 19.81 -34.27
CA ALA A 35 6.91 19.21 -33.38
C ALA A 35 5.58 19.94 -33.59
N ALA A 36 4.48 19.19 -33.72
CA ALA A 36 3.18 19.81 -33.85
C ALA A 36 2.99 20.81 -32.69
N PRO A 37 2.51 22.05 -32.92
CA PRO A 37 2.39 23.06 -31.87
C PRO A 37 1.55 22.59 -30.67
N CYS A 38 0.67 21.61 -30.85
CA CYS A 38 -0.11 20.99 -29.80
C CYS A 38 0.66 19.94 -28.95
N LEU A 39 1.87 19.55 -29.34
CA LEU A 39 2.73 18.57 -28.68
C LEU A 39 3.88 19.20 -27.89
N SER A 40 4.03 20.53 -27.91
CA SER A 40 4.97 21.21 -27.01
C SER A 40 4.49 21.10 -25.56
N TYR A 41 5.40 20.77 -24.65
CA TYR A 41 5.10 20.76 -23.23
C TYR A 41 4.59 22.14 -22.78
N ALA A 42 3.46 22.13 -22.07
CA ALA A 42 2.93 23.29 -21.38
C ALA A 42 2.81 22.93 -19.89
N PRO A 43 3.35 23.76 -18.97
CA PRO A 43 3.27 23.48 -17.55
C PRO A 43 1.81 23.43 -17.08
N PRO A 44 1.44 22.54 -16.14
CA PRO A 44 0.08 22.44 -15.63
C PRO A 44 -0.54 23.79 -15.23
N GLU A 45 0.28 24.69 -14.68
CA GLU A 45 -0.10 26.04 -14.23
C GLU A 45 -0.53 26.95 -15.39
N SER A 46 -0.09 26.68 -16.62
CA SER A 46 -0.50 27.44 -17.83
C SER A 46 -1.81 26.95 -18.44
N ASN A 47 -2.21 25.71 -18.13
CA ASN A 47 -3.41 25.08 -18.65
C ASN A 47 -4.63 25.24 -17.71
N GLU A 48 -4.43 25.76 -16.50
CA GLU A 48 -5.49 25.97 -15.51
C GLU A 48 -5.69 27.47 -15.24
N ALA A 49 -6.94 27.88 -15.04
CA ALA A 49 -7.28 29.25 -14.67
C ALA A 49 -6.94 29.52 -13.19
N THR A 50 -6.96 30.81 -12.80
CA THR A 50 -6.59 31.32 -11.46
C THR A 50 -7.09 30.44 -10.31
N GLN A 51 -6.20 30.12 -9.37
CA GLN A 51 -6.48 29.23 -8.23
C GLN A 51 -7.69 29.71 -7.42
N ALA A 52 -8.69 28.85 -7.25
CA ALA A 52 -9.90 29.18 -6.49
C ALA A 52 -9.63 29.40 -4.99
N PHE A 53 -8.66 28.69 -4.41
CA PHE A 53 -8.23 28.81 -3.02
C PHE A 53 -6.70 28.68 -2.92
N HIS A 54 -6.12 29.20 -1.85
CA HIS A 54 -4.68 29.12 -1.66
C HIS A 54 -4.27 27.71 -1.16
N PRO A 55 -3.36 26.98 -1.83
CA PRO A 55 -3.03 25.60 -1.47
C PRO A 55 -2.56 25.39 -0.02
N ALA A 56 -1.98 26.43 0.60
CA ALA A 56 -1.58 26.38 2.01
C ALA A 56 -2.75 26.16 2.98
N GLU A 57 -3.95 26.63 2.65
CA GLU A 57 -5.13 26.48 3.51
C GLU A 57 -5.61 25.03 3.58
N LEU A 58 -5.75 24.38 2.41
CA LEU A 58 -6.09 22.96 2.35
C LEU A 58 -4.94 22.10 2.91
N ARG A 59 -3.67 22.48 2.70
CA ARG A 59 -2.53 21.81 3.32
C ARG A 59 -2.63 21.82 4.85
N ALA A 60 -2.99 22.95 5.45
CA ALA A 60 -3.15 23.06 6.89
C ALA A 60 -4.23 22.10 7.42
N LEU A 61 -5.31 21.89 6.67
CA LEU A 61 -6.35 20.90 6.98
C LEU A 61 -5.85 19.45 6.82
N LEU A 62 -5.22 19.14 5.67
CA LEU A 62 -4.83 17.77 5.31
C LEU A 62 -3.64 17.23 6.11
N ASP A 63 -2.66 18.07 6.43
CA ASP A 63 -1.47 17.67 7.19
C ASP A 63 -1.64 17.93 8.70
N GLY A 64 -2.49 18.90 9.05
CA GLY A 64 -3.03 19.15 10.39
C GLY A 64 -2.08 19.78 11.41
N HIS A 65 -0.78 19.49 11.34
CA HIS A 65 0.21 19.94 12.33
C HIS A 65 1.65 19.90 11.79
N HIS A 66 2.56 20.63 12.46
CA HIS A 66 4.02 20.58 12.26
C HIS A 66 4.49 20.80 10.80
N LEU A 67 3.85 21.73 10.09
CA LEU A 67 4.14 21.97 8.67
C LEU A 67 5.59 22.41 8.42
N ARG A 68 6.14 23.26 9.29
CA ARG A 68 7.52 23.77 9.18
C ARG A 68 8.55 22.66 9.36
N GLU A 69 8.30 21.75 10.30
CA GLU A 69 9.18 20.61 10.57
C GLU A 69 9.14 19.59 9.43
N ARG A 70 7.99 19.40 8.77
CA ARG A 70 7.87 18.59 7.56
C ARG A 70 8.72 19.16 6.43
N ASP A 71 8.56 20.46 6.16
CA ASP A 71 9.32 21.18 5.14
C ASP A 71 10.82 21.11 5.42
N TRP A 72 11.22 21.26 6.68
CA TRP A 72 12.60 21.13 7.11
C TRP A 72 13.19 19.74 6.85
N VAL A 73 12.47 18.65 7.15
CA VAL A 73 12.95 17.28 6.88
C VAL A 73 13.09 17.02 5.39
N PHE A 74 12.15 17.50 4.58
CA PHE A 74 12.26 17.41 3.13
C PHE A 74 13.50 18.15 2.61
N GLY A 75 13.73 19.38 3.06
CA GLY A 75 14.94 20.15 2.72
C GLY A 75 16.22 19.44 3.14
N ALA A 76 16.26 18.88 4.35
CA ALA A 76 17.42 18.12 4.83
C ALA A 76 17.73 16.89 3.95
N MET A 77 16.71 16.21 3.41
CA MET A 77 16.88 15.09 2.48
C MET A 77 17.35 15.57 1.09
N GLU A 78 16.83 16.70 0.60
CA GLU A 78 17.19 17.27 -0.71
C GLU A 78 18.65 17.77 -0.77
N GLU A 79 19.15 18.33 0.33
CA GLU A 79 20.53 18.84 0.44
C GLU A 79 21.60 17.74 0.29
N SER A 80 21.26 16.48 0.60
CA SER A 80 22.26 15.42 0.76
C SER A 80 22.32 14.48 -0.45
N PRO A 81 23.53 14.17 -0.97
CA PRO A 81 23.69 13.21 -2.07
C PRO A 81 23.29 11.78 -1.67
N LEU A 82 23.17 11.48 -0.37
CA LEU A 82 22.72 10.18 0.13
C LEU A 82 21.28 9.82 -0.30
N PHE A 83 20.49 10.83 -0.67
CA PHE A 83 19.12 10.64 -1.15
C PHE A 83 19.04 10.56 -2.68
N CYS A 84 20.15 10.15 -3.32
CA CYS A 84 20.21 9.86 -4.75
C CYS A 84 19.74 11.05 -5.60
N ARG A 85 20.28 12.22 -5.28
CA ARG A 85 20.02 13.48 -5.98
C ARG A 85 20.42 13.35 -7.47
N ARG A 86 19.47 13.53 -8.38
CA ARG A 86 19.67 13.45 -9.83
C ARG A 86 19.17 14.72 -10.49
N SER A 87 20.01 15.35 -11.30
CA SER A 87 19.61 16.48 -12.13
C SER A 87 19.15 15.95 -13.49
N ARG A 88 17.91 16.23 -13.90
CA ARG A 88 17.33 15.75 -15.18
C ARG A 88 16.49 16.85 -15.81
N GLY A 89 16.90 17.36 -16.97
CA GLY A 89 16.16 18.40 -17.72
C GLY A 89 15.94 19.70 -16.95
N GLY A 90 16.12 20.85 -17.60
CA GLY A 90 15.65 22.15 -17.08
C GLY A 90 16.27 22.57 -15.74
N GLY A 91 17.42 22.02 -15.36
CA GLY A 91 18.11 22.32 -14.09
C GLY A 91 17.41 21.80 -12.82
N ARG A 92 16.34 20.99 -12.94
CA ARG A 92 15.61 20.49 -11.77
C ARG A 92 16.30 19.30 -11.11
N VAL A 93 16.16 19.25 -9.79
CA VAL A 93 16.72 18.24 -8.92
C VAL A 93 15.62 17.26 -8.52
N PHE A 94 15.90 15.97 -8.66
CA PHE A 94 15.02 14.88 -8.24
C PHE A 94 15.70 14.01 -7.20
N VAL A 95 14.91 13.51 -6.26
CA VAL A 95 15.34 12.77 -5.07
C VAL A 95 14.46 11.53 -4.99
N SER A 96 15.02 10.36 -5.30
CA SER A 96 14.31 9.08 -5.20
C SER A 96 15.25 7.93 -4.89
N PRO A 97 14.80 6.90 -4.15
CA PRO A 97 15.66 5.76 -3.84
C PRO A 97 16.12 5.01 -5.08
N ASP A 98 17.39 4.64 -5.12
CA ASP A 98 17.89 3.76 -6.18
C ASP A 98 17.51 2.30 -5.91
N TYR A 99 16.45 1.85 -6.57
CA TYR A 99 15.98 0.47 -6.46
C TYR A 99 16.76 -0.52 -7.36
N ASN A 100 17.70 -0.04 -8.19
CA ASN A 100 18.54 -0.92 -9.01
C ASN A 100 19.71 -1.51 -8.22
N GLU A 101 20.01 -0.96 -7.05
CA GLU A 101 20.99 -1.55 -6.14
C GLU A 101 20.52 -2.93 -5.63
N GLY A 102 21.48 -3.83 -5.39
CA GLY A 102 21.22 -5.09 -4.70
C GLY A 102 20.65 -4.88 -3.30
N LYS A 103 20.08 -5.94 -2.70
CA LYS A 103 19.44 -5.82 -1.37
C LYS A 103 20.43 -5.31 -0.31
N GLU A 104 21.71 -5.68 -0.40
CA GLU A 104 22.78 -5.26 0.49
C GLU A 104 23.07 -3.77 0.34
N GLY A 105 23.17 -3.28 -0.90
CA GLY A 105 23.36 -1.85 -1.20
C GLY A 105 22.23 -1.00 -0.64
N GLN A 106 20.98 -1.41 -0.89
CA GLN A 106 19.82 -0.73 -0.33
C GLN A 106 19.84 -0.70 1.20
N ARG A 107 20.21 -1.80 1.87
CA ARG A 107 20.29 -1.87 3.34
C ARG A 107 21.31 -0.88 3.89
N GLU A 108 22.50 -0.84 3.28
CA GLU A 108 23.57 0.06 3.68
C GLU A 108 23.20 1.52 3.42
N ALA A 109 22.64 1.83 2.25
CA ALA A 109 22.16 3.16 1.90
C ALA A 109 21.10 3.65 2.90
N THR A 110 20.13 2.80 3.27
CA THR A 110 19.13 3.15 4.30
C THR A 110 19.81 3.48 5.64
N MET A 111 20.83 2.74 6.07
CA MET A 111 21.55 3.03 7.31
C MET A 111 22.30 4.35 7.26
N ARG A 112 23.02 4.63 6.15
CA ARG A 112 23.74 5.89 5.96
C ARG A 112 22.80 7.09 6.00
N ARG A 113 21.62 6.99 5.38
CA ARG A 113 20.56 8.02 5.42
C ARG A 113 20.06 8.25 6.85
N ILE A 114 19.83 7.20 7.63
CA ILE A 114 19.42 7.32 9.04
C ILE A 114 20.49 8.04 9.86
N ALA A 115 21.76 7.66 9.71
CA ALA A 115 22.86 8.31 10.41
C ALA A 115 22.97 9.81 10.07
N TYR A 116 22.80 10.17 8.79
CA TYR A 116 22.75 11.56 8.36
C TYR A 116 21.59 12.33 8.99
N LEU A 117 20.36 11.80 8.95
CA LEU A 117 19.19 12.44 9.55
C LEU A 117 19.33 12.59 11.07
N ALA A 118 19.94 11.60 11.73
CA ALA A 118 20.28 11.68 13.15
C ALA A 118 21.25 12.83 13.43
N SER A 119 22.29 13.01 12.61
CA SER A 119 23.26 14.10 12.76
C SER A 119 22.63 15.49 12.56
N ARG A 120 21.55 15.58 11.77
CA ARG A 120 20.76 16.82 11.59
C ARG A 120 19.76 17.05 12.72
N GLY A 121 19.65 16.16 13.69
CA GLY A 121 18.75 16.28 14.84
C GLY A 121 17.30 15.88 14.56
N VAL A 122 17.02 15.18 13.44
CA VAL A 122 15.66 14.73 13.08
C VAL A 122 15.08 13.84 14.18
N PHE A 123 15.91 12.99 14.78
CA PHE A 123 15.49 12.05 15.82
C PHE A 123 15.70 12.55 17.26
N ARG A 124 15.93 13.86 17.46
CA ARG A 124 16.05 14.42 18.81
C ARG A 124 14.72 14.39 19.53
N GLY A 125 14.70 13.82 20.74
CA GLY A 125 13.50 13.68 21.58
C GLY A 125 12.59 12.52 21.15
N TRP A 126 13.01 11.69 20.21
CA TRP A 126 12.12 10.73 19.54
C TRP A 126 11.59 9.61 20.45
N LEU A 127 12.29 9.35 21.56
CA LEU A 127 11.88 8.42 22.61
C LEU A 127 11.75 9.11 23.97
N THR A 128 12.66 10.03 24.30
CA THR A 128 12.75 10.64 25.63
C THR A 128 11.82 11.83 25.83
N GLU A 129 11.41 12.54 24.78
CA GLU A 129 10.56 13.72 24.92
C GLU A 129 9.13 13.30 25.29
N PRO A 130 8.60 13.73 26.45
CA PRO A 130 7.25 13.43 26.85
C PRO A 130 6.26 14.43 26.26
N GLY A 131 5.02 14.00 26.09
CA GLY A 131 3.91 14.90 25.80
C GLY A 131 3.29 14.72 24.42
N PRO A 132 2.09 15.30 24.24
CA PRO A 132 1.29 15.08 23.05
C PRO A 132 1.90 15.71 21.78
N ASP A 133 2.54 16.87 21.94
CA ASP A 133 3.15 17.60 20.82
C ASP A 133 4.34 16.84 20.22
N ALA A 134 5.23 16.31 21.06
CA ALA A 134 6.36 15.49 20.63
C ALA A 134 5.95 14.21 19.89
N GLU A 135 4.87 13.54 20.32
CA GLU A 135 4.32 12.37 19.61
C GLU A 135 3.72 12.76 18.24
N LEU A 136 3.04 13.91 18.13
CA LEU A 136 2.55 14.44 16.85
C LEU A 136 3.71 14.84 15.92
N ARG A 137 4.74 15.50 16.46
CA ARG A 137 5.97 15.81 15.73
C ARG A 137 6.57 14.55 15.14
N LYS A 138 6.78 13.51 15.94
CA LYS A 138 7.30 12.22 15.50
C LYS A 138 6.47 11.61 14.37
N LEU A 139 5.14 11.63 14.46
CA LEU A 139 4.26 11.13 13.41
C LEU A 139 4.42 11.94 12.11
N ALA A 140 4.51 13.27 12.19
CA ALA A 140 4.76 14.12 11.02
C ALA A 140 6.09 13.80 10.33
N LEU A 141 7.17 13.60 11.12
CA LEU A 141 8.48 13.27 10.56
C LEU A 141 8.50 11.87 9.94
N LEU A 142 7.83 10.89 10.55
CA LEU A 142 7.69 9.54 9.98
C LEU A 142 6.96 9.56 8.63
N GLU A 143 5.92 10.38 8.49
CA GLU A 143 5.19 10.57 7.23
C GLU A 143 6.13 11.09 6.12
N CYS A 144 7.00 12.06 6.42
CA CYS A 144 7.96 12.60 5.45
C CYS A 144 9.01 11.56 5.03
N LEU A 145 9.52 10.76 5.98
CA LEU A 145 10.47 9.69 5.68
C LEU A 145 9.83 8.60 4.80
N GLY A 146 8.55 8.28 5.04
CA GLY A 146 7.78 7.32 4.27
C GLY A 146 7.53 7.73 2.82
N VAL A 147 7.40 9.05 2.55
CA VAL A 147 7.27 9.59 1.20
C VAL A 147 8.51 9.33 0.34
N TYR A 148 9.72 9.42 0.93
CA TYR A 148 10.96 9.12 0.21
C TYR A 148 11.20 7.62 0.07
N ASP A 149 11.29 6.89 1.20
CA ASP A 149 11.54 5.45 1.23
C ASP A 149 10.90 4.85 2.47
N HIS A 150 9.88 4.03 2.25
CA HIS A 150 9.20 3.35 3.34
C HIS A 150 10.12 2.46 4.20
N SER A 151 11.26 2.02 3.65
CA SER A 151 12.30 1.30 4.40
C SER A 151 12.92 2.17 5.51
N LEU A 152 13.05 3.49 5.30
CA LEU A 152 13.49 4.44 6.33
C LEU A 152 12.46 4.51 7.44
N GLY A 153 11.18 4.73 7.10
CA GLY A 153 10.09 4.76 8.06
C GLY A 153 9.97 3.48 8.88
N ILE A 154 10.25 2.32 8.27
CA ILE A 154 10.24 1.03 8.99
C ILE A 154 11.43 0.87 9.94
N LYS A 155 12.62 1.35 9.56
CA LYS A 155 13.83 1.27 10.40
C LYS A 155 13.91 2.33 11.52
N THR A 156 13.20 3.45 11.38
CA THR A 156 13.21 4.56 12.35
C THR A 156 11.93 4.66 13.17
N GLY A 157 10.82 4.16 12.62
CA GLY A 157 9.52 4.14 13.25
C GLY A 157 9.27 2.88 14.09
N PRO A 158 8.27 2.92 14.99
CA PRO A 158 7.83 1.78 15.79
C PRO A 158 7.08 0.71 14.97
N SER A 159 7.20 0.73 13.65
CA SER A 159 6.33 -0.08 12.79
C SER A 159 6.70 -1.56 12.84
N MET A 160 5.70 -2.33 13.29
CA MET A 160 5.73 -3.78 13.26
C MET A 160 5.65 -4.27 11.81
N LEU A 161 6.33 -5.37 11.53
CA LEU A 161 6.25 -6.01 10.23
C LEU A 161 4.91 -6.75 10.09
N PHE A 162 3.87 -6.00 9.78
CA PHE A 162 2.63 -6.51 9.17
C PHE A 162 2.42 -5.93 7.76
N HIS A 163 3.48 -5.36 7.16
CA HIS A 163 3.42 -4.75 5.83
C HIS A 163 3.51 -5.76 4.68
N ALA A 164 4.23 -6.87 4.87
CA ALA A 164 4.52 -7.79 3.76
C ALA A 164 3.28 -8.56 3.25
N LEU A 165 2.24 -8.72 4.06
CA LEU A 165 0.98 -9.37 3.67
C LEU A 165 -0.12 -8.40 3.20
N CYS A 166 0.07 -7.09 3.36
CA CYS A 166 -0.96 -6.08 3.02
C CYS A 166 -0.60 -5.17 1.83
N LEU A 167 0.62 -5.25 1.27
CA LEU A 167 1.06 -4.40 0.15
C LEU A 167 1.08 -5.08 -1.22
N SER A 168 0.62 -6.33 -1.33
CA SER A 168 0.28 -6.95 -2.61
C SER A 168 -1.10 -6.42 -3.04
N PRO A 169 -1.20 -5.28 -3.79
CA PRO A 169 -0.52 -5.04 -5.06
C PRO A 169 -0.01 -3.59 -5.32
N LEU A 170 0.11 -2.71 -4.32
CA LEU A 170 0.52 -1.30 -4.54
C LEU A 170 2.04 -1.11 -4.69
N ALA A 171 2.86 -2.11 -4.38
CA ALA A 171 4.30 -2.09 -4.63
C ALA A 171 4.63 -2.42 -6.09
N VAL A 172 4.05 -1.69 -7.02
CA VAL A 172 4.64 -1.50 -8.34
C VAL A 172 5.55 -0.28 -8.19
N PRO A 173 6.88 -0.39 -8.37
CA PRO A 173 7.77 0.78 -8.32
C PRO A 173 7.17 1.89 -9.19
N ALA A 174 7.25 3.16 -8.77
CA ALA A 174 6.70 4.28 -9.53
C ALA A 174 7.19 4.33 -10.99
N THR A 175 8.32 3.67 -11.31
CA THR A 175 8.82 3.43 -12.66
C THR A 175 8.06 2.37 -13.47
N ARG A 176 7.48 1.35 -12.83
CA ARG A 176 6.62 0.35 -13.48
C ARG A 176 5.15 0.76 -13.52
N LEU A 177 4.72 1.70 -12.67
CA LEU A 177 3.43 2.38 -12.84
C LEU A 177 3.43 3.20 -14.14
N SER A 178 4.57 3.77 -14.55
CA SER A 178 4.73 4.40 -15.86
C SER A 178 4.48 3.42 -17.02
N ALA A 179 4.98 2.19 -16.94
CA ALA A 179 4.73 1.14 -17.95
C ALA A 179 3.29 0.60 -17.92
N ALA A 180 2.69 0.44 -16.73
CA ALA A 180 1.29 0.02 -16.59
C ALA A 180 0.30 1.12 -17.02
N ILE A 181 0.63 2.39 -16.79
CA ILE A 181 -0.07 3.55 -17.36
C ILE A 181 0.10 3.54 -18.88
N HIS A 182 1.29 3.23 -19.41
CA HIS A 182 1.51 3.11 -20.85
C HIS A 182 0.63 2.02 -21.50
N ALA A 183 0.45 0.86 -20.83
CA ALA A 183 -0.42 -0.23 -21.28
C ALA A 183 -1.92 0.05 -21.07
N LEU A 184 -2.29 0.87 -20.08
CA LEU A 184 -3.68 1.31 -19.81
C LEU A 184 -4.10 2.55 -20.61
N VAL A 185 -3.20 3.13 -21.41
CA VAL A 185 -3.38 4.37 -22.19
C VAL A 185 -3.35 4.13 -23.71
N THR A 186 -3.05 2.93 -24.19
CA THR A 186 -3.29 2.55 -25.60
C THR A 186 -4.75 2.13 -25.81
N PRO A 187 -5.60 2.90 -26.51
CA PRO A 187 -6.84 2.36 -27.03
C PRO A 187 -6.48 1.49 -28.24
N GLN A 188 -6.87 0.21 -28.21
CA GLN A 188 -6.90 -0.55 -29.45
C GLN A 188 -7.97 0.08 -30.37
N PRO A 189 -7.64 0.45 -31.61
CA PRO A 189 -8.62 1.00 -32.53
C PRO A 189 -9.55 -0.13 -33.01
N SER A 190 -10.84 0.04 -32.76
CA SER A 190 -11.90 -0.68 -33.45
C SER A 190 -11.84 -0.34 -34.94
N LEU A 191 -11.56 -1.34 -35.77
CA LEU A 191 -11.61 -1.25 -37.23
C LEU A 191 -13.06 -1.06 -37.69
N LEU A 192 -13.37 0.15 -38.16
CA LEU A 192 -14.49 0.43 -39.05
C LEU A 192 -14.02 0.16 -40.49
N GLN A 193 -14.60 -0.86 -41.12
CA GLN A 193 -14.73 -0.91 -42.58
C GLN A 193 -16.09 -1.53 -42.93
N GLY A 194 -16.93 -0.74 -43.60
CA GLY A 194 -17.89 -1.28 -44.57
C GLY A 194 -17.49 -0.79 -45.96
N PRO A 195 -18.28 -1.01 -47.04
CA PRO A 195 -19.47 -1.87 -47.16
C PRO A 195 -19.42 -2.79 -48.42
N THR A 196 -20.25 -3.85 -48.53
CA THR A 196 -20.88 -4.30 -49.82
C THR A 196 -21.85 -5.49 -49.66
N MET A 197 -23.08 -5.26 -50.14
CA MET A 197 -24.04 -6.14 -50.86
C MET A 197 -24.80 -7.33 -50.18
N GLU A 198 -26.04 -7.47 -50.66
CA GLU A 198 -27.22 -8.23 -50.21
C GLU A 198 -27.11 -9.77 -50.17
N PRO A 199 -27.99 -10.49 -49.42
CA PRO A 199 -28.17 -11.93 -49.56
C PRO A 199 -29.46 -12.27 -50.35
N ALA A 200 -29.30 -12.93 -51.49
CA ALA A 200 -30.39 -13.62 -52.17
C ALA A 200 -30.55 -15.06 -51.63
N SER A 201 -31.81 -15.37 -51.40
CA SER A 201 -32.44 -16.56 -50.85
C SER A 201 -32.13 -17.90 -51.53
N SER A 202 -32.10 -18.92 -50.65
CA SER A 202 -32.81 -20.19 -50.74
C SER A 202 -32.33 -21.27 -51.72
N SER A 203 -32.00 -22.44 -51.15
CA SER A 203 -32.66 -23.68 -51.57
C SER A 203 -32.55 -24.77 -50.49
N PRO A 204 -33.59 -25.61 -50.32
CA PRO A 204 -33.98 -26.19 -49.05
C PRO A 204 -33.94 -27.73 -49.10
N ALA A 205 -32.82 -28.32 -48.70
CA ALA A 205 -32.70 -29.76 -48.48
C ALA A 205 -31.89 -30.13 -47.23
N ALA A 206 -31.67 -29.17 -46.33
CA ALA A 206 -31.13 -29.40 -44.97
C ALA A 206 -32.20 -29.13 -43.89
N ARG A 207 -33.48 -29.36 -44.22
CA ARG A 207 -34.66 -29.20 -43.33
C ARG A 207 -35.20 -30.52 -42.77
N ARG A 208 -34.34 -31.44 -42.30
CA ARG A 208 -34.78 -32.64 -41.54
C ARG A 208 -33.92 -33.00 -40.33
N ALA A 209 -33.29 -32.02 -39.69
CA ALA A 209 -32.86 -32.18 -38.31
C ALA A 209 -33.05 -30.86 -37.56
N VAL A 210 -33.88 -30.92 -36.51
CA VAL A 210 -34.07 -29.90 -35.46
C VAL A 210 -34.96 -28.72 -35.84
N ALA A 211 -36.22 -29.03 -36.15
CA ALA A 211 -37.35 -28.12 -36.06
C ALA A 211 -38.51 -28.78 -35.29
N ILE A 212 -38.31 -29.02 -33.99
CA ILE A 212 -39.40 -29.14 -33.00
C ILE A 212 -38.94 -28.30 -31.81
N VAL A 213 -39.11 -26.99 -31.97
CA VAL A 213 -39.55 -25.97 -30.99
C VAL A 213 -39.25 -24.63 -31.67
N ARG A 214 -40.02 -24.38 -32.73
CA ARG A 214 -40.29 -23.05 -33.24
C ARG A 214 -41.41 -22.50 -32.36
N HIS A 215 -41.34 -21.22 -32.04
CA HIS A 215 -42.52 -20.39 -31.75
C HIS A 215 -43.48 -20.90 -30.68
N LEU A 216 -43.22 -20.55 -29.43
CA LEU A 216 -44.25 -19.95 -28.60
C LEU A 216 -43.61 -18.81 -27.80
N ALA A 217 -44.09 -17.60 -28.08
CA ALA A 217 -43.83 -16.39 -27.34
C ALA A 217 -44.34 -16.50 -25.89
N GLY A 218 -43.76 -15.72 -24.99
CA GLY A 218 -44.38 -15.42 -23.70
C GLY A 218 -43.36 -15.13 -22.61
N ALA A 219 -43.12 -13.83 -22.39
CA ALA A 219 -42.85 -13.13 -21.13
C ALA A 219 -41.97 -13.75 -19.99
N THR A 220 -41.37 -12.82 -19.23
CA THR A 220 -40.91 -12.88 -17.82
C THR A 220 -39.49 -13.41 -17.47
N THR A 221 -38.67 -12.45 -17.00
CA THR A 221 -37.86 -12.42 -15.76
C THR A 221 -36.75 -13.46 -15.43
N SER A 222 -35.62 -12.87 -14.98
CA SER A 222 -34.82 -13.15 -13.77
C SER A 222 -33.75 -14.27 -13.71
N SER A 223 -32.56 -13.80 -13.30
CA SER A 223 -31.59 -14.36 -12.32
C SER A 223 -30.79 -15.63 -12.63
N LEU A 224 -29.47 -15.52 -12.37
CA LEU A 224 -28.48 -16.47 -11.81
C LEU A 224 -27.13 -16.16 -12.49
N GLY A 225 -26.04 -15.77 -11.82
CA GLY A 225 -25.54 -16.26 -10.55
C GLY A 225 -24.31 -17.12 -10.83
N LEU A 226 -23.13 -16.50 -11.03
CA LEU A 226 -21.85 -17.20 -11.04
C LEU A 226 -21.03 -16.74 -9.84
N GLY A 227 -21.32 -17.38 -8.71
CA GLY A 227 -20.32 -17.63 -7.69
C GLY A 227 -19.54 -18.88 -8.10
N THR A 228 -18.22 -18.81 -8.00
CA THR A 228 -17.39 -20.02 -7.86
C THR A 228 -16.46 -19.82 -6.68
N SER A 229 -16.87 -20.46 -5.59
CA SER A 229 -16.05 -20.87 -4.47
C SER A 229 -14.90 -21.74 -4.98
N CYS A 230 -13.69 -21.48 -4.51
CA CYS A 230 -12.64 -22.50 -4.45
C CYS A 230 -12.17 -22.58 -2.99
N CYS A 231 -12.96 -23.29 -2.19
CA CYS A 231 -12.54 -23.80 -0.89
C CYS A 231 -11.47 -24.87 -1.12
N LEU A 232 -10.26 -24.64 -0.62
CA LEU A 232 -9.30 -25.72 -0.37
C LEU A 232 -9.78 -26.50 0.86
N ALA A 233 -10.39 -27.66 0.63
CA ALA A 233 -10.69 -28.61 1.68
C ALA A 233 -9.44 -29.46 1.97
N TYR A 234 -9.06 -29.49 3.25
CA TYR A 234 -8.09 -30.39 3.84
C TYR A 234 -8.69 -31.82 3.90
N VAL A 235 -7.99 -32.81 3.35
CA VAL A 235 -8.35 -34.24 3.48
C VAL A 235 -7.26 -34.93 4.30
N PRO A 236 -7.59 -35.59 5.43
CA PRO A 236 -6.60 -36.28 6.26
C PRO A 236 -6.12 -37.58 5.60
N PRO A 237 -4.94 -38.10 5.98
CA PRO A 237 -4.34 -39.28 5.36
C PRO A 237 -4.93 -40.53 6.01
N GLU A 238 -5.59 -41.39 5.23
CA GLU A 238 -5.69 -42.85 5.39
C GLU A 238 -6.89 -43.39 4.59
N SER A 239 -6.63 -43.94 3.41
CA SER A 239 -7.30 -45.15 2.90
C SER A 239 -6.67 -45.55 1.57
N THR A 240 -6.31 -46.83 1.53
CA THR A 240 -5.70 -47.57 0.42
C THR A 240 -6.76 -47.98 -0.59
N GLU A 241 -6.75 -47.42 -1.81
CA GLU A 241 -7.22 -48.04 -3.06
C GLU A 241 -6.86 -47.17 -4.30
N PRO A 242 -6.63 -47.74 -5.50
CA PRO A 242 -5.99 -47.05 -6.61
C PRO A 242 -6.98 -46.21 -7.45
N LEU A 243 -6.63 -44.94 -7.71
CA LEU A 243 -7.37 -44.03 -8.59
C LEU A 243 -7.13 -44.34 -10.10
N PRO A 244 -8.16 -44.22 -10.98
CA PRO A 244 -8.00 -44.35 -12.42
C PRO A 244 -7.37 -43.08 -13.04
N ALA A 245 -6.58 -43.28 -14.10
CA ALA A 245 -5.84 -42.24 -14.80
C ALA A 245 -6.74 -41.14 -15.38
N PHE A 246 -6.46 -39.87 -15.02
CA PHE A 246 -7.05 -38.70 -15.65
C PHE A 246 -6.26 -38.29 -16.90
N VAL A 247 -6.94 -38.24 -18.05
CA VAL A 247 -6.43 -37.73 -19.33
C VAL A 247 -6.52 -36.19 -19.33
N PRO A 248 -5.45 -35.43 -19.63
CA PRO A 248 -5.51 -33.97 -19.71
C PRO A 248 -6.32 -33.55 -20.95
N VAL A 249 -7.40 -32.80 -20.74
CA VAL A 249 -8.13 -32.12 -21.83
C VAL A 249 -7.30 -30.92 -22.30
N ASP A 250 -7.06 -30.91 -23.61
CA ASP A 250 -6.13 -30.07 -24.35
C ASP A 250 -6.58 -28.60 -24.41
N LEU A 251 -5.92 -27.73 -23.65
CA LEU A 251 -6.13 -26.27 -23.66
C LEU A 251 -5.73 -25.60 -25.00
N ARG A 252 -5.19 -26.37 -25.96
CA ARG A 252 -4.73 -25.87 -27.27
C ARG A 252 -5.87 -25.49 -28.22
N ARG A 253 -7.06 -26.08 -28.11
CA ARG A 253 -8.18 -25.81 -29.02
C ARG A 253 -8.90 -24.47 -28.79
N LEU A 254 -8.58 -23.76 -27.71
CA LEU A 254 -9.24 -22.50 -27.34
C LEU A 254 -8.52 -21.24 -27.88
N LEU A 255 -7.42 -21.40 -28.63
CA LEU A 255 -6.53 -20.29 -29.04
C LEU A 255 -6.26 -20.18 -30.56
N ASP A 256 -6.96 -20.92 -31.41
CA ASP A 256 -6.72 -20.96 -32.88
C ASP A 256 -7.40 -19.81 -33.66
N GLY A 257 -7.11 -18.55 -33.29
CA GLY A 257 -7.71 -17.37 -33.95
C GLY A 257 -6.79 -16.23 -34.37
N HIS A 258 -5.50 -16.21 -33.99
CA HIS A 258 -4.67 -15.01 -34.18
C HIS A 258 -3.25 -15.28 -34.73
N ASN A 259 -2.81 -14.34 -35.58
CA ASN A 259 -1.63 -14.29 -36.45
C ASN A 259 -0.29 -14.78 -35.84
N LEU A 260 0.42 -15.65 -36.58
CA LEU A 260 1.74 -16.23 -36.23
C LEU A 260 2.84 -15.18 -35.95
N ALA A 261 2.78 -13.98 -36.53
CA ALA A 261 3.76 -12.92 -36.26
C ALA A 261 3.63 -12.33 -34.84
N THR A 262 2.42 -12.33 -34.26
CA THR A 262 2.16 -11.90 -32.88
C THR A 262 2.64 -12.96 -31.88
N ARG A 263 2.60 -14.24 -32.28
CA ARG A 263 3.06 -15.38 -31.48
C ARG A 263 4.58 -15.33 -31.26
N ASP A 264 5.36 -15.11 -32.31
CA ASP A 264 6.83 -15.06 -32.21
C ASP A 264 7.34 -13.80 -31.50
N TRP A 265 6.61 -12.68 -31.59
CA TRP A 265 6.91 -11.49 -30.79
C TRP A 265 6.62 -11.71 -29.30
N LEU A 266 5.49 -12.32 -28.94
CA LEU A 266 5.17 -12.69 -27.56
C LEU A 266 6.19 -13.69 -26.99
N PHE A 267 6.63 -14.68 -27.77
CA PHE A 267 7.66 -15.62 -27.32
C PHE A 267 9.03 -14.96 -27.11
N ARG A 268 9.47 -14.05 -27.99
CA ARG A 268 10.72 -13.29 -27.76
C ARG A 268 10.63 -12.32 -26.58
N VAL A 269 9.48 -11.65 -26.39
CA VAL A 269 9.23 -10.79 -25.23
C VAL A 269 9.18 -11.60 -23.92
N MET A 270 8.72 -12.86 -23.98
CA MET A 270 8.75 -13.78 -22.84
C MET A 270 10.15 -14.36 -22.56
N GLU A 271 10.98 -14.58 -23.59
CA GLU A 271 12.37 -15.05 -23.47
C GLU A 271 13.34 -13.95 -22.98
N GLU A 272 13.11 -12.69 -23.35
CA GLU A 272 13.96 -11.55 -22.93
C GLU A 272 13.51 -10.89 -21.61
N SER A 273 12.43 -11.37 -20.99
CA SER A 273 11.95 -10.86 -19.71
C SER A 273 12.64 -11.55 -18.51
N PRO A 274 13.34 -10.81 -17.61
CA PRO A 274 14.05 -11.36 -16.46
C PRO A 274 13.16 -12.09 -15.42
N LEU A 275 11.84 -12.09 -15.60
CA LEU A 275 10.87 -12.68 -14.68
C LEU A 275 10.71 -14.20 -14.84
N PHE A 276 11.12 -14.81 -15.96
CA PHE A 276 10.96 -16.27 -16.17
C PHE A 276 12.24 -17.11 -15.99
N CYS A 277 13.43 -16.49 -15.92
CA CYS A 277 14.68 -17.23 -15.67
C CYS A 277 14.84 -17.74 -14.22
N CYS A 278 14.03 -17.28 -13.26
CA CYS A 278 14.10 -17.76 -11.87
C CYS A 278 13.28 -19.03 -11.60
N ALA A 279 12.40 -19.47 -12.51
CA ALA A 279 11.50 -20.60 -12.28
C ALA A 279 12.05 -21.98 -12.74
N ARG A 280 13.33 -22.09 -13.13
CA ARG A 280 13.93 -23.39 -13.51
C ARG A 280 15.22 -23.79 -12.78
N ARG A 281 15.70 -23.03 -11.79
CA ARG A 281 16.91 -23.38 -11.00
C ARG A 281 16.59 -24.12 -9.70
N GLY A 282 15.68 -25.10 -9.75
CA GLY A 282 15.21 -25.83 -8.58
C GLY A 282 15.08 -27.34 -8.72
N LEU A 283 15.69 -27.97 -9.75
CA LEU A 283 15.82 -29.42 -9.83
C LEU A 283 17.25 -29.77 -10.22
N GLY A 284 17.95 -30.49 -9.34
CA GLY A 284 19.34 -30.91 -9.51
C GLY A 284 19.50 -31.91 -10.66
N GLY A 285 20.61 -31.75 -11.40
CA GLY A 285 21.01 -32.64 -12.49
C GLY A 285 22.07 -32.00 -13.37
N SER A 286 23.31 -32.44 -13.19
CA SER A 286 24.55 -32.11 -13.90
C SER A 286 24.44 -31.84 -15.42
N VAL A 287 24.87 -30.66 -15.89
CA VAL A 287 25.38 -30.43 -17.25
C VAL A 287 26.48 -29.34 -17.23
N ARG A 288 27.53 -29.59 -18.02
CA ARG A 288 28.86 -28.97 -18.02
C ARG A 288 28.90 -27.52 -18.53
N VAL A 289 29.92 -26.84 -18.00
CA VAL A 289 30.55 -25.58 -18.41
C VAL A 289 30.84 -25.50 -19.91
N PHE A 290 30.56 -24.35 -20.53
CA PHE A 290 31.31 -23.80 -21.66
C PHE A 290 31.55 -22.30 -21.41
N ALA A 291 32.80 -21.88 -21.60
CA ALA A 291 33.38 -20.58 -21.25
C ALA A 291 33.45 -19.60 -22.43
N TRP A 292 33.46 -18.28 -22.15
CA TRP A 292 34.18 -17.20 -22.88
C TRP A 292 34.13 -15.90 -22.01
N PRO A 293 35.06 -14.93 -22.12
CA PRO A 293 36.31 -14.86 -21.37
C PRO A 293 36.45 -13.58 -20.51
N ASP A 294 37.45 -13.66 -19.65
CA ASP A 294 38.01 -12.68 -18.74
C ASP A 294 37.89 -11.19 -19.12
N PHE A 295 37.24 -10.41 -18.24
CA PHE A 295 37.58 -9.02 -18.01
C PHE A 295 38.25 -8.92 -16.63
N ASN A 296 39.49 -8.46 -16.66
CA ASN A 296 40.49 -8.51 -15.60
C ASN A 296 40.05 -7.72 -14.33
N GLU A 297 39.62 -8.43 -13.28
CA GLU A 297 39.35 -7.92 -11.91
C GLU A 297 40.62 -7.95 -11.04
N SER A 298 41.60 -7.07 -11.27
CA SER A 298 42.84 -7.09 -10.49
C SER A 298 43.28 -5.75 -9.90
N ASN A 299 42.35 -4.80 -9.66
CA ASN A 299 42.72 -3.58 -8.93
C ASN A 299 41.61 -2.87 -8.12
N LYS A 300 40.49 -3.55 -7.82
CA LYS A 300 39.40 -2.97 -6.99
C LYS A 300 39.21 -3.64 -5.64
N GLU A 301 39.80 -4.80 -5.40
CA GLU A 301 39.60 -5.56 -4.17
C GLU A 301 40.47 -5.02 -3.02
N GLU A 302 41.71 -4.61 -3.30
CA GLU A 302 42.59 -3.95 -2.31
C GLU A 302 42.10 -2.53 -1.93
N GLN A 303 41.54 -1.78 -2.89
CA GLN A 303 40.88 -0.49 -2.59
C GLN A 303 39.54 -0.67 -1.86
N ARG A 304 38.80 -1.76 -2.11
CA ARG A 304 37.59 -2.12 -1.36
C ARG A 304 37.93 -2.49 0.08
N GLU A 305 38.97 -3.29 0.35
CA GLU A 305 39.36 -3.63 1.72
C GLU A 305 39.92 -2.43 2.49
N ALA A 306 40.74 -1.57 1.87
CA ALA A 306 41.26 -0.37 2.53
C ALA A 306 40.17 0.68 2.80
N THR A 307 39.18 0.81 1.91
CA THR A 307 38.01 1.67 2.11
C THR A 307 37.02 1.05 3.11
N MET A 308 36.79 -0.26 3.08
CA MET A 308 35.94 -0.98 4.05
C MET A 308 36.50 -0.91 5.47
N ARG A 309 37.83 -0.93 5.67
CA ARG A 309 38.44 -0.80 7.01
C ARG A 309 38.37 0.62 7.58
N ARG A 310 38.36 1.67 6.76
CA ARG A 310 38.16 3.08 7.22
C ARG A 310 36.70 3.53 7.26
N VAL A 311 35.83 2.99 6.40
CA VAL A 311 34.39 3.31 6.31
C VAL A 311 33.53 2.44 7.24
N GLY A 312 34.03 1.24 7.60
CA GLY A 312 33.42 0.35 8.59
C GLY A 312 33.32 0.92 10.01
N TYR A 313 33.91 2.09 10.28
CA TYR A 313 33.74 2.83 11.54
C TYR A 313 32.51 3.74 11.54
N LEU A 314 32.06 4.22 10.36
CA LEU A 314 30.93 5.15 10.22
C LEU A 314 29.59 4.43 9.90
N ALA A 315 29.64 3.24 9.28
CA ALA A 315 28.45 2.46 8.93
C ALA A 315 27.79 1.69 10.09
N ARG A 316 28.33 1.76 11.33
CA ARG A 316 27.83 0.98 12.49
C ARG A 316 26.58 1.57 13.18
N ARG A 317 26.13 2.76 12.76
CA ARG A 317 25.12 3.55 13.45
C ARG A 317 23.76 3.46 12.78
N GLY A 318 22.97 2.48 13.18
CA GLY A 318 21.52 2.67 13.28
C GLY A 318 20.68 1.40 13.51
N VAL A 319 19.53 1.61 14.17
CA VAL A 319 18.15 1.12 13.91
C VAL A 319 17.33 1.31 15.20
N PHE A 320 16.25 2.10 15.10
CA PHE A 320 15.25 2.34 16.15
C PHE A 320 14.07 1.37 15.96
N ARG A 321 14.08 0.24 16.66
CA ARG A 321 12.89 -0.63 16.75
C ARG A 321 12.47 -0.97 18.19
N ARG A 322 13.31 -0.59 19.17
CA ARG A 322 13.21 -0.98 20.60
C ARG A 322 12.46 0.03 21.48
N GLY A 323 12.67 1.31 21.25
CA GLY A 323 12.35 2.35 22.23
C GLY A 323 10.86 2.44 22.58
N SER A 324 9.97 2.28 21.59
CA SER A 324 8.53 2.32 21.87
C SER A 324 8.06 1.12 22.68
N ALA A 325 8.51 -0.10 22.39
CA ALA A 325 8.11 -1.26 23.18
C ALA A 325 8.66 -1.23 24.62
N ILE A 326 9.89 -0.72 24.83
CA ILE A 326 10.38 -0.44 26.19
C ILE A 326 9.57 0.67 26.86
N LYS A 327 9.26 1.75 26.15
CA LYS A 327 8.45 2.87 26.66
C LYS A 327 7.05 2.41 27.07
N PHE A 328 6.44 1.48 26.33
CA PHE A 328 5.07 1.01 26.55
C PHE A 328 4.93 -0.22 27.43
N LEU A 329 5.93 -1.10 27.50
CA LEU A 329 5.84 -2.36 28.27
C LEU A 329 6.82 -2.39 29.45
N GLY A 330 7.82 -1.50 29.47
CA GLY A 330 8.78 -1.40 30.56
C GLY A 330 8.38 -0.36 31.60
N THR A 331 8.81 -0.59 32.83
CA THR A 331 8.83 0.38 33.94
C THR A 331 10.07 1.29 33.92
N LYS A 332 10.15 2.24 34.86
CA LYS A 332 11.25 3.21 35.01
C LYS A 332 12.64 2.58 34.95
N ARG A 333 12.85 1.40 35.54
CA ARG A 333 14.15 0.68 35.49
C ARG A 333 14.63 0.42 34.06
N HIS A 334 13.71 0.11 33.16
CA HIS A 334 14.01 -0.17 31.76
C HIS A 334 14.17 1.12 30.96
N HIS A 335 13.43 2.16 31.34
CA HIS A 335 13.50 3.47 30.71
C HIS A 335 14.88 4.08 30.92
N ASP A 336 15.33 4.10 32.18
CA ASP A 336 16.62 4.65 32.59
C ASP A 336 17.78 3.84 31.98
N LYS A 337 17.64 2.52 31.88
CA LYS A 337 18.71 1.64 31.36
C LYS A 337 18.88 1.66 29.85
N TRP A 338 17.81 1.90 29.06
CA TRP A 338 17.87 1.63 27.62
C TRP A 338 17.30 2.71 26.70
N LEU A 339 16.45 3.63 27.16
CA LEU A 339 15.83 4.59 26.22
C LEU A 339 16.84 5.57 25.64
N VAL A 340 17.73 6.12 26.47
CA VAL A 340 18.77 7.07 26.03
C VAL A 340 19.75 6.41 25.07
N ASP A 341 20.22 5.21 25.40
CA ASP A 341 21.16 4.46 24.53
C ASP A 341 20.52 3.99 23.23
N THR A 342 19.22 3.69 23.26
CA THR A 342 18.46 3.42 22.03
C THR A 342 18.31 4.70 21.22
N GLU A 343 18.07 5.85 21.86
CA GLU A 343 17.93 7.14 21.18
C GLU A 343 19.23 7.60 20.50
N ASN A 344 20.36 7.39 21.19
CA ASN A 344 21.69 7.73 20.71
C ASN A 344 22.33 6.66 19.80
N TYR A 345 21.56 5.63 19.41
CA TYR A 345 22.02 4.56 18.52
C TYR A 345 23.20 3.72 19.03
N VAL A 346 23.43 3.73 20.34
CA VAL A 346 24.39 2.82 20.99
C VAL A 346 23.83 1.40 20.94
N ILE A 347 22.54 1.26 21.27
CA ILE A 347 21.85 -0.04 21.22
C ILE A 347 20.88 -0.09 20.04
N LYS A 348 21.14 -1.01 19.12
CA LYS A 348 20.29 -1.29 17.96
C LYS A 348 19.37 -2.45 18.30
N GLY A 349 18.06 -2.25 18.18
CA GLY A 349 17.07 -3.25 18.59
C GLY A 349 16.20 -3.76 17.45
N CYS A 350 15.70 -4.99 17.58
CA CYS A 350 14.61 -5.53 16.77
C CYS A 350 13.43 -6.03 17.63
N PHE A 351 12.29 -6.31 16.99
CA PHE A 351 11.06 -6.74 17.64
C PHE A 351 10.67 -8.13 17.15
N ALA A 352 10.81 -9.14 18.02
CA ALA A 352 10.68 -10.56 17.71
C ALA A 352 9.40 -11.15 18.32
N MET A 353 8.29 -10.94 17.62
CA MET A 353 6.98 -11.50 17.96
C MET A 353 6.59 -12.64 17.02
N THR A 354 6.46 -12.31 15.73
CA THR A 354 6.05 -13.24 14.68
C THR A 354 6.98 -14.45 14.59
N GLU A 355 6.37 -15.61 14.47
CA GLU A 355 7.01 -16.89 14.23
C GLU A 355 6.64 -17.43 12.85
N LEU A 356 7.36 -18.44 12.36
CA LEU A 356 7.04 -19.09 11.09
C LEU A 356 5.62 -19.68 11.11
N GLY A 357 5.24 -20.34 12.22
CA GLY A 357 3.90 -20.92 12.41
C GLY A 357 2.83 -19.92 12.83
N HIS A 358 3.22 -18.80 13.48
CA HIS A 358 2.27 -17.90 14.15
C HIS A 358 2.53 -16.42 13.85
N GLY A 359 1.64 -15.82 13.04
CA GLY A 359 1.59 -14.37 12.78
C GLY A 359 0.40 -13.69 13.45
N SER A 360 -0.81 -13.91 12.94
CA SER A 360 -2.04 -13.29 13.46
C SER A 360 -2.44 -13.84 14.83
N ASN A 361 -2.26 -15.14 15.06
CA ASN A 361 -2.58 -15.79 16.33
C ASN A 361 -1.39 -15.72 17.30
N VAL A 362 -1.12 -14.52 17.84
CA VAL A 362 0.00 -14.30 18.77
C VAL A 362 -0.17 -15.09 20.08
N ARG A 363 -1.39 -15.48 20.46
CA ARG A 363 -1.61 -16.34 21.64
C ARG A 363 -0.98 -17.73 21.48
N GLY A 364 -0.88 -18.21 20.25
CA GLY A 364 -0.37 -19.53 19.92
C GLY A 364 1.13 -19.59 19.67
N ILE A 365 1.90 -18.52 19.91
CA ILE A 365 3.36 -18.57 19.72
C ILE A 365 3.97 -19.68 20.57
N GLU A 366 5.02 -20.28 20.04
CA GLU A 366 5.63 -21.51 20.53
C GLU A 366 6.97 -21.27 21.25
N THR A 367 7.61 -20.11 21.06
CA THR A 367 8.83 -19.76 21.83
C THR A 367 8.53 -19.75 23.33
N VAL A 368 9.35 -20.42 24.14
CA VAL A 368 9.14 -20.57 25.59
C VAL A 368 10.18 -19.77 26.36
N ALA A 369 9.78 -19.17 27.48
CA ALA A 369 10.64 -18.57 28.48
C ALA A 369 10.34 -19.19 29.85
N THR A 370 11.25 -20.02 30.36
CA THR A 370 11.10 -20.70 31.66
C THR A 370 11.86 -19.96 32.75
N TYR A 371 11.20 -19.62 33.86
CA TYR A 371 11.87 -19.01 35.00
C TYR A 371 12.63 -20.04 35.83
N ASP A 372 13.92 -19.82 36.04
CA ASP A 372 14.76 -20.58 36.98
C ASP A 372 14.98 -19.78 38.27
N SER A 373 14.41 -20.28 39.37
CA SER A 373 14.49 -19.65 40.69
C SER A 373 15.89 -19.73 41.32
N LYS A 374 16.73 -20.68 40.88
CA LYS A 374 18.09 -20.85 41.42
C LYS A 374 19.03 -19.77 40.91
N THR A 375 18.98 -19.51 39.60
CA THR A 375 19.82 -18.51 38.92
C THR A 375 19.15 -17.13 38.87
N ARG A 376 17.83 -17.06 39.09
CA ARG A 376 17.01 -15.85 38.94
C ARG A 376 17.05 -15.31 37.50
N GLU A 377 16.99 -16.23 36.55
CA GLU A 377 17.05 -15.96 35.12
C GLU A 377 15.88 -16.63 34.39
N PHE A 378 15.58 -16.13 33.20
CA PHE A 378 14.67 -16.75 32.24
C PHE A 378 15.48 -17.48 31.19
N ILE A 379 15.17 -18.76 30.98
CA ILE A 379 15.74 -19.57 29.92
C ILE A 379 14.80 -19.48 28.71
N ILE A 380 15.23 -18.79 27.65
CA ILE A 380 14.46 -18.64 26.42
C ILE A 380 14.89 -19.70 25.40
N ASN A 381 13.94 -20.45 24.87
CA ASN A 381 14.18 -21.51 23.92
C ASN A 381 13.18 -21.53 22.76
N THR A 382 13.67 -21.85 21.57
CA THR A 382 12.89 -22.13 20.36
C THR A 382 12.73 -23.67 20.25
N PRO A 383 11.54 -24.24 20.56
CA PRO A 383 11.39 -25.70 20.64
C PRO A 383 11.40 -26.43 19.30
N CYS A 384 11.03 -25.76 18.21
CA CYS A 384 10.84 -26.35 16.89
C CYS A 384 11.04 -25.31 15.78
N GLU A 385 11.09 -25.76 14.52
CA GLU A 385 11.26 -24.86 13.37
C GLU A 385 10.08 -23.91 13.14
N SER A 386 8.85 -24.31 13.48
CA SER A 386 7.69 -23.40 13.38
C SER A 386 7.78 -22.25 14.40
N ALA A 387 8.44 -22.46 15.53
CA ALA A 387 8.67 -21.46 16.57
C ALA A 387 9.79 -20.47 16.25
N GLN A 388 10.53 -20.65 15.14
CA GLN A 388 11.58 -19.70 14.77
C GLN A 388 10.96 -18.31 14.60
N LYS A 389 11.59 -17.29 15.20
CA LYS A 389 11.15 -15.92 14.97
C LYS A 389 11.39 -15.58 13.52
N TYR A 390 10.39 -15.04 12.84
CA TYR A 390 10.39 -14.89 11.38
C TYR A 390 9.93 -13.48 10.98
N TRP A 391 10.47 -12.94 9.89
CA TRP A 391 10.22 -11.57 9.41
C TRP A 391 10.73 -10.46 10.35
N ILE A 392 11.76 -10.72 11.15
CA ILE A 392 12.26 -9.76 12.13
C ILE A 392 13.15 -8.70 11.47
N GLY A 393 12.55 -7.57 11.07
CA GLY A 393 13.28 -6.42 10.51
C GLY A 393 14.40 -5.92 11.43
N GLY A 394 15.61 -5.80 10.88
CA GLY A 394 16.83 -5.41 11.60
C GLY A 394 17.62 -6.57 12.18
N ALA A 395 17.04 -7.78 12.30
CA ALA A 395 17.72 -8.89 12.97
C ALA A 395 18.89 -9.46 12.16
N ALA A 396 18.77 -9.48 10.84
CA ALA A 396 19.73 -10.17 9.98
C ALA A 396 21.14 -9.55 10.09
N ASN A 397 21.26 -8.21 10.09
CA ASN A 397 22.57 -7.55 10.08
C ASN A 397 22.74 -6.49 11.19
N HIS A 398 21.71 -5.72 11.55
CA HIS A 398 21.93 -4.49 12.32
C HIS A 398 21.67 -4.59 13.83
N ALA A 399 20.72 -5.42 14.27
CA ALA A 399 20.23 -5.43 15.64
C ALA A 399 21.19 -6.17 16.60
N THR A 400 21.54 -5.48 17.69
CA THR A 400 22.33 -6.01 18.83
C THR A 400 21.46 -6.66 19.89
N HIS A 401 20.24 -6.16 20.04
CA HIS A 401 19.27 -6.62 21.03
C HIS A 401 17.94 -6.91 20.34
N THR A 402 17.12 -7.73 20.96
CA THR A 402 15.76 -8.02 20.50
C THR A 402 14.78 -8.02 21.66
N ILE A 403 13.54 -7.62 21.39
CA ILE A 403 12.42 -7.85 22.30
C ILE A 403 11.75 -9.15 21.86
N VAL A 404 11.96 -10.22 22.62
CA VAL A 404 11.41 -11.55 22.36
C VAL A 404 10.05 -11.67 23.03
N PHE A 405 9.03 -12.02 22.27
CA PHE A 405 7.76 -12.48 22.82
C PHE A 405 7.82 -13.99 22.97
N ALA A 406 7.53 -14.50 24.16
CA ALA A 406 7.57 -15.92 24.49
C ALA A 406 6.46 -16.28 25.49
N GLN A 407 6.06 -17.55 25.51
CA GLN A 407 5.20 -18.12 26.54
C GLN A 407 5.98 -18.22 27.84
N LEU A 408 5.52 -17.53 28.88
CA LEU A 408 6.17 -17.51 30.18
C LEU A 408 5.76 -18.73 30.99
N HIS A 409 6.72 -19.58 31.35
CA HIS A 409 6.52 -20.75 32.19
C HIS A 409 7.16 -20.54 33.57
N ILE A 410 6.38 -20.69 34.63
CA ILE A 410 6.83 -20.57 36.03
C ILE A 410 6.33 -21.79 36.80
N ASN A 411 7.23 -22.55 37.41
CA ASN A 411 6.89 -23.75 38.22
C ASN A 411 5.92 -24.72 37.48
N GLY A 412 6.11 -24.90 36.17
CA GLY A 412 5.28 -25.76 35.33
C GLY A 412 3.94 -25.16 34.85
N ARG A 413 3.61 -23.92 35.25
CA ARG A 413 2.42 -23.20 34.78
C ARG A 413 2.76 -22.23 33.65
N ASN A 414 1.92 -22.17 32.62
CA ASN A 414 2.03 -21.19 31.54
C ASN A 414 1.20 -19.94 31.87
N GLU A 415 1.86 -18.80 32.04
CA GLU A 415 1.25 -17.49 32.32
C GLU A 415 0.90 -16.69 31.05
N GLY A 416 1.18 -17.27 29.88
CA GLY A 416 0.91 -16.71 28.57
C GLY A 416 2.06 -15.85 28.05
N VAL A 417 1.75 -15.08 27.01
CA VAL A 417 2.75 -14.33 26.23
C VAL A 417 3.28 -13.11 26.99
N HIS A 418 4.60 -13.05 27.15
CA HIS A 418 5.34 -11.97 27.78
C HIS A 418 6.49 -11.49 26.90
N ALA A 419 6.97 -10.27 27.16
CA ALA A 419 8.03 -9.63 26.38
C ALA A 419 9.33 -9.48 27.20
N PHE A 420 10.44 -9.95 26.62
CA PHE A 420 11.75 -9.99 27.25
C PHE A 420 12.77 -9.25 26.40
N VAL A 421 13.69 -8.55 27.05
CA VAL A 421 14.87 -8.01 26.38
C VAL A 421 15.98 -9.05 26.37
N ALA A 422 16.41 -9.47 25.18
CA ALA A 422 17.56 -10.34 24.99
C ALA A 422 18.63 -9.65 24.15
N GLN A 423 19.90 -9.83 24.52
CA GLN A 423 21.02 -9.46 23.66
C GLN A 423 21.24 -10.59 22.65
N ILE A 424 21.44 -10.25 21.38
CA ILE A 424 21.63 -11.20 20.28
C ILE A 424 23.00 -11.07 19.61
N ARG A 425 23.67 -9.92 19.78
CA ARG A 425 25.03 -9.68 19.28
C ARG A 425 25.89 -8.95 20.31
N ASP A 426 27.19 -9.16 20.25
CA ASP A 426 28.18 -8.38 20.97
C ASP A 426 28.36 -6.97 20.36
N GLU A 427 29.29 -6.19 20.91
CA GLU A 427 29.61 -4.83 20.44
C GLU A 427 30.27 -4.82 19.05
N ASP A 428 30.95 -5.91 18.70
CA ASP A 428 31.60 -6.11 17.40
C ASP A 428 30.61 -6.54 16.31
N GLY A 429 29.39 -6.96 16.69
CA GLY A 429 28.32 -7.38 15.80
C GLY A 429 28.26 -8.90 15.55
N ASN A 430 29.07 -9.69 16.25
CA ASN A 430 29.00 -11.15 16.18
C ASN A 430 27.78 -11.65 16.94
N VAL A 431 27.14 -12.69 16.41
CA VAL A 431 26.00 -13.33 17.07
C VAL A 431 26.48 -14.03 18.34
N LEU A 432 25.77 -13.82 19.45
CA LEU A 432 26.13 -14.45 20.73
C LEU A 432 25.97 -15.98 20.66
N PRO A 433 26.70 -16.74 21.49
CA PRO A 433 26.54 -18.19 21.57
C PRO A 433 25.08 -18.60 21.82
N ASN A 434 24.69 -19.77 21.31
CA ASN A 434 23.34 -20.33 21.45
C ASN A 434 22.22 -19.51 20.79
N ILE A 435 22.58 -18.60 19.88
CA ILE A 435 21.64 -17.85 19.05
C ILE A 435 22.00 -18.10 17.60
N HIS A 436 21.00 -18.48 16.80
CA HIS A 436 21.15 -18.58 15.35
C HIS A 436 20.36 -17.48 14.68
N ILE A 437 20.96 -16.78 13.72
CA ILE A 437 20.31 -15.73 12.93
C ILE A 437 20.56 -15.98 11.45
N ALA A 438 19.51 -15.93 10.65
CA ALA A 438 19.59 -16.04 9.20
C ALA A 438 18.79 -14.95 8.50
N ASP A 439 19.24 -14.47 7.33
CA ASP A 439 18.48 -13.54 6.49
C ASP A 439 17.25 -14.25 5.87
N CYS A 440 16.13 -13.52 5.76
CA CYS A 440 14.96 -13.95 4.98
C CYS A 440 15.21 -13.85 3.47
N GLY A 441 16.23 -13.10 3.04
CA GLY A 441 16.62 -13.00 1.64
C GLY A 441 16.00 -11.81 0.90
N HIS A 442 15.90 -11.94 -0.42
CA HIS A 442 15.30 -10.91 -1.28
C HIS A 442 13.77 -10.91 -1.11
N LYS A 443 13.19 -9.71 -1.04
CA LYS A 443 11.74 -9.50 -0.88
C LYS A 443 11.18 -8.78 -2.12
N ILE A 444 9.87 -8.86 -2.31
CA ILE A 444 9.15 -8.11 -3.37
C ILE A 444 9.41 -6.58 -3.30
N GLY A 445 9.66 -6.05 -2.12
CA GLY A 445 10.00 -4.65 -1.86
C GLY A 445 10.59 -4.47 -0.46
N LEU A 446 10.88 -3.22 -0.08
CA LEU A 446 11.49 -2.88 1.22
C LEU A 446 12.81 -3.62 1.46
N ASN A 447 13.62 -3.78 0.41
CA ASN A 447 14.88 -4.49 0.49
C ASN A 447 15.93 -3.76 1.36
N GLY A 448 15.75 -2.45 1.58
CA GLY A 448 16.49 -1.69 2.59
C GLY A 448 16.30 -2.16 4.04
N VAL A 449 15.26 -2.96 4.32
CA VAL A 449 15.04 -3.63 5.62
C VAL A 449 15.63 -5.04 5.61
N ASP A 450 16.52 -5.31 6.55
CA ASP A 450 17.19 -6.60 6.73
C ASP A 450 16.37 -7.50 7.66
N ASN A 451 15.36 -8.16 7.09
CA ASN A 451 14.53 -9.11 7.80
C ASN A 451 15.30 -10.38 8.12
N GLY A 452 15.41 -10.71 9.41
CA GLY A 452 16.04 -11.92 9.89
C GLY A 452 15.07 -12.92 10.48
N ARG A 453 15.58 -14.14 10.60
CA ARG A 453 15.03 -15.27 11.33
C ARG A 453 15.90 -15.51 12.56
N ILE A 454 15.32 -15.85 13.71
CA ILE A 454 16.06 -16.02 14.95
C ILE A 454 15.61 -17.32 15.64
N TRP A 455 16.58 -18.11 16.08
CA TRP A 455 16.40 -19.26 16.94
C TRP A 455 17.19 -19.05 18.23
N PHE A 456 16.57 -19.41 19.36
CA PHE A 456 17.19 -19.34 20.67
C PHE A 456 17.38 -20.76 21.22
N GLN A 457 18.59 -21.08 21.68
CA GLN A 457 18.91 -22.38 22.26
C GLN A 457 19.23 -22.23 23.76
N ASN A 458 18.20 -22.25 24.60
CA ASN A 458 18.33 -22.10 26.06
C ASN A 458 19.21 -20.90 26.48
N ILE A 459 18.92 -19.71 25.96
CA ILE A 459 19.65 -18.50 26.36
C ILE A 459 19.19 -18.03 27.74
N CYS A 460 20.13 -17.64 28.59
CA CYS A 460 19.84 -17.05 29.89
C CYS A 460 19.61 -15.54 29.77
N VAL A 461 18.47 -15.08 30.27
CA VAL A 461 18.09 -13.67 30.29
C VAL A 461 17.80 -13.27 31.74
N PRO A 462 18.47 -12.25 32.30
CA PRO A 462 18.24 -11.83 33.68
C PRO A 462 16.77 -11.49 33.96
N ARG A 463 16.29 -11.77 35.18
CA ARG A 463 14.90 -11.46 35.59
C ARG A 463 14.50 -10.01 35.28
N GLU A 464 15.39 -9.07 35.52
CA GLU A 464 15.17 -7.64 35.30
C GLU A 464 14.91 -7.26 33.83
N ASN A 465 15.18 -8.16 32.89
CA ASN A 465 14.94 -7.92 31.46
C ASN A 465 13.51 -8.27 31.02
N LEU A 466 12.66 -8.79 31.93
CA LEU A 466 11.22 -8.88 31.73
C LEU A 466 10.61 -7.47 31.73
N LEU A 467 9.93 -7.11 30.64
CA LEU A 467 9.20 -5.85 30.53
C LEU A 467 7.93 -5.90 31.41
N ASN A 468 8.10 -5.44 32.65
CA ASN A 468 7.18 -5.71 33.76
C ASN A 468 6.10 -4.65 34.01
N LEU A 469 5.68 -3.85 33.01
CA LEU A 469 4.67 -2.83 33.25
C LEU A 469 3.32 -3.44 33.65
N VAL A 470 2.91 -4.56 33.04
CA VAL A 470 1.59 -5.17 33.28
C VAL A 470 1.67 -6.31 34.30
N ALA A 471 2.72 -7.13 34.21
CA ALA A 471 2.95 -8.27 35.08
C ALA A 471 4.46 -8.42 35.36
N ASP A 472 4.78 -8.89 36.56
CA ASP A 472 6.13 -9.10 37.05
C ASP A 472 6.31 -10.49 37.65
N VAL A 473 7.56 -10.92 37.76
CA VAL A 473 7.95 -12.17 38.42
C VAL A 473 8.90 -11.82 39.54
N LEU A 474 8.52 -12.05 40.78
CA LEU A 474 9.35 -11.79 41.95
C LEU A 474 10.55 -12.76 42.02
N PRO A 475 11.62 -12.43 42.77
CA PRO A 475 12.81 -13.28 42.87
C PRO A 475 12.54 -14.71 43.36
N ASP A 476 11.51 -14.88 44.19
CA ASP A 476 11.02 -16.17 44.70
C ASP A 476 10.23 -16.99 43.66
N GLY A 477 9.98 -16.44 42.48
CA GLY A 477 9.18 -17.06 41.42
C GLY A 477 7.68 -16.82 41.57
N GLN A 478 7.24 -15.91 42.44
CA GLN A 478 5.85 -15.51 42.49
C GLN A 478 5.49 -14.61 41.31
N TYR A 479 4.45 -14.98 40.57
CA TYR A 479 3.90 -14.18 39.49
C TYR A 479 2.90 -13.14 40.04
N VAL A 480 3.10 -11.88 39.67
CA VAL A 480 2.27 -10.74 40.12
C VAL A 480 1.78 -10.00 38.89
N SER A 481 0.47 -9.72 38.81
CA SER A 481 -0.13 -9.00 37.68
C SER A 481 -1.03 -7.89 38.19
N MET A 482 -0.97 -6.71 37.56
CA MET A 482 -1.92 -5.63 37.84
C MET A 482 -3.31 -5.91 37.24
N ILE A 483 -3.38 -6.82 36.27
CA ILE A 483 -4.62 -7.24 35.61
C ILE A 483 -4.85 -8.72 35.89
N ASN A 484 -5.94 -9.04 36.60
CA ASN A 484 -6.28 -10.42 36.95
C ASN A 484 -6.79 -11.22 35.75
N ASP A 485 -7.50 -10.57 34.83
CA ASP A 485 -8.08 -11.21 33.64
C ASP A 485 -7.01 -11.48 32.56
N PRO A 486 -6.77 -12.75 32.16
CA PRO A 486 -5.74 -13.09 31.19
C PRO A 486 -5.96 -12.48 29.80
N ASP A 487 -7.22 -12.32 29.37
CA ASP A 487 -7.55 -11.76 28.05
C ASP A 487 -7.24 -10.25 28.00
N GLN A 488 -7.61 -9.51 29.05
CA GLN A 488 -7.29 -8.10 29.20
C GLN A 488 -5.78 -7.88 29.33
N ARG A 489 -5.08 -8.76 30.06
CA ARG A 489 -3.62 -8.74 30.19
C ARG A 489 -2.95 -8.91 28.82
N PHE A 490 -3.39 -9.90 28.05
CA PHE A 490 -2.91 -10.11 26.69
C PHE A 490 -3.18 -8.90 25.78
N ALA A 491 -4.38 -8.30 25.86
CA ALA A 491 -4.71 -7.09 25.12
C ALA A 491 -3.80 -5.91 25.50
N ALA A 492 -3.43 -5.78 26.77
CA ALA A 492 -2.49 -4.75 27.24
C ALA A 492 -1.09 -4.94 26.64
N PHE A 493 -0.58 -6.17 26.57
CA PHE A 493 0.70 -6.48 25.91
C PHE A 493 0.69 -6.19 24.40
N LEU A 494 -0.48 -6.30 23.76
CA LEU A 494 -0.67 -5.95 22.36
C LEU A 494 -0.95 -4.46 22.12
N SER A 495 -1.19 -3.66 23.16
CA SER A 495 -1.51 -2.22 23.01
C SER A 495 -0.47 -1.39 22.20
N PRO A 496 0.85 -1.69 22.22
CA PRO A 496 1.82 -0.96 21.40
C PRO A 496 1.59 -1.12 19.88
N LEU A 497 0.88 -2.17 19.44
CA LEU A 497 0.51 -2.37 18.03
C LEU A 497 -0.36 -1.25 17.47
N THR A 498 -1.10 -0.56 18.34
CA THR A 498 -2.01 0.52 17.95
C THR A 498 -1.27 1.68 17.30
N LEU A 499 -0.09 2.06 17.83
CA LEU A 499 0.76 3.07 17.19
C LEU A 499 1.21 2.65 15.79
N GLY A 500 1.54 1.36 15.65
CA GLY A 500 1.83 0.76 14.36
C GLY A 500 0.67 0.95 13.37
N ARG A 501 -0.57 0.62 13.76
CA ARG A 501 -1.75 0.77 12.90
C ARG A 501 -1.97 2.21 12.45
N VAL A 502 -1.89 3.17 13.39
CA VAL A 502 -2.04 4.61 13.09
C VAL A 502 -0.99 5.05 12.07
N ASN A 503 0.28 4.74 12.32
CA ASN A 503 1.37 5.13 11.43
C ASN A 503 1.24 4.51 10.03
N ILE A 504 0.83 3.24 9.95
CA ILE A 504 0.64 2.53 8.67
C ILE A 504 -0.49 3.16 7.86
N ALA A 505 -1.63 3.41 8.50
CA ALA A 505 -2.80 3.99 7.85
C ALA A 505 -2.46 5.38 7.28
N VAL A 506 -1.82 6.24 8.08
CA VAL A 506 -1.48 7.59 7.64
C VAL A 506 -0.42 7.58 6.53
N ASN A 507 0.63 6.75 6.62
CA ASN A 507 1.64 6.64 5.55
C ASN A 507 1.02 6.19 4.22
N ALA A 508 0.03 5.28 4.24
CA ALA A 508 -0.64 4.86 3.01
C ALA A 508 -1.38 6.01 2.32
N ALA A 509 -1.99 6.92 3.09
CA ALA A 509 -2.59 8.14 2.55
C ALA A 509 -1.53 9.06 1.93
N TYR A 510 -0.36 9.24 2.55
CA TYR A 510 0.73 10.07 2.01
C TYR A 510 1.36 9.50 0.73
N ILE A 511 1.57 8.19 0.65
CA ILE A 511 2.05 7.55 -0.58
C ILE A 511 1.01 7.72 -1.71
N SER A 512 -0.28 7.67 -1.37
CA SER A 512 -1.36 7.94 -2.33
C SER A 512 -1.36 9.41 -2.78
N LYS A 513 -1.12 10.38 -1.89
CA LYS A 513 -0.92 11.80 -2.24
C LYS A 513 0.20 11.96 -3.28
N LEU A 514 1.35 11.30 -3.07
CA LEU A 514 2.48 11.34 -4.00
C LEU A 514 2.10 10.84 -5.40
N GLY A 515 1.51 9.64 -5.48
CA GLY A 515 1.10 9.05 -6.76
C GLY A 515 0.05 9.89 -7.50
N LEU A 516 -0.93 10.43 -6.78
CA LEU A 516 -1.97 11.28 -7.35
C LEU A 516 -1.44 12.65 -7.79
N ALA A 517 -0.50 13.25 -7.06
CA ALA A 517 0.13 14.51 -7.48
C ALA A 517 0.84 14.36 -8.82
N ILE A 518 1.59 13.26 -9.00
CA ILE A 518 2.26 12.96 -10.27
C ILE A 518 1.23 12.73 -11.38
N ALA A 519 0.21 11.89 -11.12
CA ALA A 519 -0.79 11.54 -12.13
C ALA A 519 -1.63 12.74 -12.59
N VAL A 520 -2.04 13.62 -11.67
CA VAL A 520 -2.81 14.83 -12.00
C VAL A 520 -1.95 15.83 -12.76
N ARG A 521 -0.72 16.11 -12.33
CA ARG A 521 0.20 17.01 -13.06
C ARG A 521 0.53 16.49 -14.46
N TYR A 522 0.73 15.19 -14.61
CA TYR A 522 0.90 14.57 -15.93
C TYR A 522 -0.37 14.68 -16.77
N GLY A 523 -1.54 14.44 -16.19
CA GLY A 523 -2.83 14.58 -16.88
C GLY A 523 -3.14 15.99 -17.37
N LEU A 524 -2.56 17.01 -16.71
CA LEU A 524 -2.69 18.43 -17.03
C LEU A 524 -1.63 18.97 -18.01
N SER A 525 -0.65 18.14 -18.38
CA SER A 525 0.41 18.52 -19.34
C SER A 525 0.45 17.60 -20.56
N ARG A 526 0.02 16.34 -20.42
CA ARG A 526 -0.04 15.39 -21.52
C ARG A 526 -1.31 15.59 -22.35
N ARG A 527 -1.11 15.79 -23.64
CA ARG A 527 -2.17 15.76 -24.66
C ARG A 527 -2.16 14.43 -25.41
N ALA A 528 -3.34 13.93 -25.76
CA ALA A 528 -3.49 12.73 -26.58
C ALA A 528 -4.87 12.72 -27.23
N PHE A 529 -4.92 12.46 -28.54
CA PHE A 529 -6.14 12.41 -29.35
C PHE A 529 -6.90 13.75 -29.42
N SER A 530 -7.67 13.90 -30.49
CA SER A 530 -8.57 15.04 -30.72
C SER A 530 -10.01 14.55 -30.81
N ILE A 531 -10.98 15.39 -30.42
CA ILE A 531 -12.41 15.08 -30.63
C ILE A 531 -12.76 15.20 -32.11
N THR A 532 -12.15 16.17 -32.80
CA THR A 532 -12.34 16.42 -34.23
C THR A 532 -11.11 15.96 -35.01
N PRO A 533 -11.26 15.39 -36.22
CA PRO A 533 -10.14 14.84 -36.99
C PRO A 533 -8.94 15.78 -37.15
N ASP A 534 -9.18 17.10 -37.26
CA ASP A 534 -8.14 18.13 -37.43
C ASP A 534 -8.04 19.10 -36.24
N GLY A 535 -8.65 18.76 -35.10
CA GLY A 535 -8.58 19.59 -33.88
C GLY A 535 -7.27 19.41 -33.12
N PRO A 536 -6.90 20.37 -32.25
CA PRO A 536 -5.76 20.19 -31.35
C PRO A 536 -6.02 19.02 -30.39
N GLU A 537 -4.94 18.33 -30.02
CA GLU A 537 -5.04 17.27 -29.02
C GLU A 537 -5.49 17.84 -27.65
N MET A 538 -6.36 17.10 -26.97
CA MET A 538 -6.89 17.49 -25.66
C MET A 538 -6.02 16.99 -24.52
N LEU A 539 -6.09 17.67 -23.37
CA LEU A 539 -5.40 17.21 -22.17
C LEU A 539 -6.03 15.89 -21.68
N LEU A 540 -5.22 14.99 -21.14
CA LEU A 540 -5.72 13.74 -20.59
C LEU A 540 -6.77 13.99 -19.49
N LEU A 541 -6.59 15.00 -18.63
CA LEU A 541 -7.55 15.32 -17.58
C LEU A 541 -8.83 16.00 -18.11
N ASP A 542 -8.91 16.40 -19.39
CA ASP A 542 -10.16 16.86 -20.02
C ASP A 542 -11.12 15.70 -20.30
N TYR A 543 -10.61 14.47 -20.45
CA TYR A 543 -11.43 13.31 -20.76
C TYR A 543 -12.27 12.89 -19.54
N PRO A 544 -13.61 12.79 -19.68
CA PRO A 544 -14.46 12.35 -18.57
C PRO A 544 -14.08 10.97 -18.03
N SER A 545 -13.60 10.06 -18.90
CA SER A 545 -13.10 8.74 -18.51
C SER A 545 -11.85 8.80 -17.63
N HIS A 546 -10.95 9.76 -17.90
CA HIS A 546 -9.74 9.97 -17.11
C HIS A 546 -10.07 10.65 -15.78
N GLN A 547 -10.98 11.63 -15.79
CA GLN A 547 -11.49 12.28 -14.58
C GLN A 547 -12.14 11.27 -13.63
N ARG A 548 -13.02 10.38 -14.14
CA ARG A 548 -13.68 9.33 -13.33
C ARG A 548 -12.69 8.35 -12.69
N ARG A 549 -11.51 8.17 -13.28
CA ARG A 549 -10.45 7.29 -12.75
C ARG A 549 -9.61 7.98 -11.66
N LEU A 550 -9.32 9.28 -11.81
CA LEU A 550 -8.39 10.00 -10.92
C LEU A 550 -9.08 10.83 -9.83
N LEU A 551 -10.08 11.66 -10.19
CA LEU A 551 -10.67 12.64 -9.27
C LEU A 551 -11.38 11.99 -8.06
N PRO A 552 -12.05 10.84 -8.19
CA PRO A 552 -12.54 10.09 -7.04
C PRO A 552 -11.45 9.65 -6.06
N LEU A 553 -10.27 9.30 -6.56
CA LEU A 553 -9.14 8.92 -5.71
C LEU A 553 -8.56 10.14 -4.99
N VAL A 554 -8.52 11.30 -5.66
CA VAL A 554 -8.16 12.58 -5.04
C VAL A 554 -9.11 12.92 -3.89
N ALA A 555 -10.43 12.81 -4.11
CA ALA A 555 -11.43 13.00 -3.07
C ALA A 555 -11.23 12.03 -1.89
N LYS A 556 -11.09 10.73 -2.15
CA LYS A 556 -10.82 9.71 -1.12
C LYS A 556 -9.58 10.05 -0.30
N VAL A 557 -8.46 10.41 -0.93
CA VAL A 557 -7.21 10.73 -0.21
C VAL A 557 -7.33 11.97 0.66
N CYS A 558 -8.08 13.00 0.24
CA CYS A 558 -8.35 14.17 1.07
C CYS A 558 -9.12 13.78 2.35
N LEU A 559 -10.19 12.99 2.21
CA LEU A 559 -10.97 12.50 3.35
C LEU A 559 -10.16 11.54 4.24
N TYR A 560 -9.34 10.67 3.63
CA TYR A 560 -8.45 9.76 4.38
C TYR A 560 -7.39 10.51 5.17
N SER A 561 -6.94 11.67 4.68
CA SER A 561 -5.98 12.53 5.40
C SER A 561 -6.62 13.14 6.65
N SER A 562 -7.85 13.64 6.54
CA SER A 562 -8.66 14.11 7.67
C SER A 562 -8.90 13.01 8.70
N ALA A 563 -9.33 11.81 8.27
CA ALA A 563 -9.45 10.64 9.13
C ALA A 563 -8.12 10.20 9.78
N GLY A 564 -7.00 10.34 9.05
CA GLY A 564 -5.65 10.13 9.57
C GLY A 564 -5.31 11.11 10.69
N ASN A 565 -5.62 12.39 10.52
CA ASN A 565 -5.42 13.43 11.54
C ASN A 565 -6.27 13.18 12.79
N PHE A 566 -7.51 12.74 12.62
CA PHE A 566 -8.36 12.29 13.72
C PHE A 566 -7.72 11.14 14.50
N MET A 567 -7.24 10.09 13.82
CA MET A 567 -6.54 8.98 14.49
C MET A 567 -5.32 9.42 15.28
N LYS A 568 -4.51 10.32 14.72
CA LYS A 568 -3.31 10.86 15.40
C LYS A 568 -3.70 11.60 16.68
N LYS A 569 -4.70 12.50 16.59
CA LYS A 569 -5.22 13.25 17.75
C LYS A 569 -5.78 12.30 18.82
N MET A 570 -6.56 11.30 18.41
CA MET A 570 -7.15 10.29 19.31
C MET A 570 -6.08 9.44 20.00
N TYR A 571 -5.04 9.03 19.26
CA TYR A 571 -3.92 8.25 19.81
C TYR A 571 -3.09 9.06 20.82
N VAL A 572 -2.88 10.34 20.54
CA VAL A 572 -2.08 11.22 21.38
C VAL A 572 -2.83 11.63 22.66
N LYS A 573 -4.14 11.84 22.57
CA LYS A 573 -5.02 12.12 23.72
C LYS A 573 -5.57 10.84 24.38
N ARG A 574 -4.92 9.69 24.18
CA ARG A 574 -5.40 8.39 24.66
C ARG A 574 -5.53 8.36 26.18
N THR A 575 -6.65 7.85 26.66
CA THR A 575 -6.85 7.44 28.05
C THR A 575 -7.12 5.93 28.11
N PRO A 576 -7.00 5.28 29.28
CA PRO A 576 -7.30 3.86 29.42
C PRO A 576 -8.72 3.49 28.94
N GLU A 577 -9.70 4.37 29.15
CA GLU A 577 -11.10 4.18 28.76
C GLU A 577 -11.28 4.22 27.23
N MET A 578 -10.45 5.01 26.54
CA MET A 578 -10.47 5.14 25.09
C MET A 578 -9.75 4.00 24.36
N SER A 579 -9.01 3.13 25.06
CA SER A 579 -8.19 2.08 24.47
C SER A 579 -8.97 1.18 23.50
N LYS A 580 -10.19 0.77 23.90
CA LYS A 580 -11.10 -0.03 23.06
C LYS A 580 -11.52 0.72 21.80
N ALA A 581 -11.91 1.99 21.94
CA ALA A 581 -12.34 2.80 20.80
C ALA A 581 -11.18 3.06 19.83
N ILE A 582 -9.98 3.39 20.33
CA ILE A 582 -8.78 3.57 19.50
C ILE A 582 -8.45 2.28 18.75
N HIS A 583 -8.56 1.12 19.41
CA HIS A 583 -8.34 -0.16 18.75
C HIS A 583 -9.29 -0.38 17.57
N ILE A 584 -10.58 -0.06 17.74
CA ILE A 584 -11.61 -0.23 16.70
C ILE A 584 -11.37 0.73 15.54
N TYR A 585 -11.24 2.04 15.82
CA TYR A 585 -10.99 3.04 14.78
C TYR A 585 -9.68 2.80 14.04
N SER A 586 -8.59 2.50 14.75
CA SER A 586 -7.29 2.23 14.12
C SER A 586 -7.31 0.93 13.30
N SER A 587 -8.09 -0.07 13.69
CA SER A 587 -8.26 -1.30 12.89
C SER A 587 -9.07 -1.03 11.63
N ALA A 588 -10.22 -0.36 11.76
CA ALA A 588 -11.09 0.05 10.66
C ALA A 588 -10.35 0.89 9.61
N LEU A 589 -9.77 2.00 10.04
CA LEU A 589 -9.10 2.95 9.14
C LEU A 589 -7.81 2.36 8.56
N LYS A 590 -7.03 1.58 9.32
CA LYS A 590 -5.87 0.88 8.74
C LYS A 590 -6.33 -0.08 7.63
N ALA A 591 -7.42 -0.82 7.84
CA ALA A 591 -7.94 -1.76 6.85
C ALA A 591 -8.29 -1.04 5.55
N THR A 592 -9.13 0.00 5.63
CA THR A 592 -9.61 0.75 4.47
C THR A 592 -8.50 1.51 3.75
N LEU A 593 -7.58 2.16 4.48
CA LEU A 593 -6.52 2.96 3.85
C LEU A 593 -5.41 2.07 3.24
N THR A 594 -5.30 0.80 3.63
CA THR A 594 -4.26 -0.11 3.13
C THR A 594 -4.73 -1.24 2.24
N TRP A 595 -6.05 -1.46 2.06
CA TRP A 595 -6.70 -2.47 1.18
C TRP A 595 -7.23 -3.78 1.83
N GLN A 596 -7.06 -4.08 3.13
CA GLN A 596 -7.30 -5.46 3.63
C GLN A 596 -8.68 -5.74 4.28
N ASN A 597 -9.48 -6.66 3.71
CA ASN A 597 -10.78 -7.13 4.24
C ASN A 597 -10.73 -7.92 5.57
N MET A 598 -9.62 -8.59 5.92
CA MET A 598 -9.58 -9.45 7.13
C MET A 598 -9.68 -8.68 8.46
N THR A 599 -9.34 -7.39 8.47
CA THR A 599 -9.42 -6.55 9.68
C THR A 599 -10.87 -6.10 9.96
N THR A 600 -11.73 -6.17 8.95
CA THR A 600 -13.15 -5.78 8.94
C THR A 600 -13.98 -6.65 9.92
N LEU A 601 -13.65 -7.93 10.07
CA LEU A 601 -14.33 -8.83 11.03
C LEU A 601 -14.16 -8.40 12.50
N GLN A 602 -13.00 -7.86 12.88
CA GLN A 602 -12.77 -7.43 14.27
C GLN A 602 -13.61 -6.22 14.64
N VAL A 603 -13.76 -5.29 13.69
CA VAL A 603 -14.61 -4.10 13.85
C VAL A 603 -16.07 -4.54 14.03
N SER A 604 -16.59 -5.41 13.15
CA SER A 604 -17.97 -5.91 13.25
C SER A 604 -18.24 -6.70 14.52
N LYS A 605 -17.28 -7.52 14.98
CA LYS A 605 -17.35 -8.19 16.30
C LYS A 605 -17.49 -7.19 17.44
N ALA A 606 -16.72 -6.10 17.40
CA ALA A 606 -16.77 -5.06 18.41
C ALA A 606 -18.10 -4.27 18.38
N LEU A 607 -18.61 -3.94 17.19
CA LEU A 607 -19.90 -3.29 17.02
C LEU A 607 -21.05 -4.17 17.53
N TYR A 608 -21.03 -5.47 17.20
CA TYR A 608 -21.99 -6.45 17.73
C TYR A 608 -21.92 -6.57 19.26
N ALA A 609 -20.72 -6.58 19.84
CA ALA A 609 -20.56 -6.63 21.29
C ALA A 609 -21.14 -5.39 21.99
N GLU A 610 -20.92 -4.19 21.44
CA GLU A 610 -21.55 -2.95 21.93
C GLU A 610 -23.07 -2.98 21.77
N PHE A 611 -23.55 -3.48 20.63
CA PHE A 611 -24.98 -3.61 20.36
C PHE A 611 -25.70 -4.49 21.38
N LEU A 612 -25.15 -5.67 21.65
CA LEU A 612 -25.69 -6.56 22.68
C LEU A 612 -25.61 -5.96 24.08
N SER A 613 -24.52 -5.26 24.40
CA SER A 613 -24.33 -4.62 25.71
C SER A 613 -25.37 -3.52 25.94
N ALA A 614 -25.63 -2.69 24.93
CA ALA A 614 -26.65 -1.64 24.97
C ALA A 614 -28.06 -2.24 25.12
N GLN A 615 -28.40 -3.27 24.32
CA GLN A 615 -29.68 -3.96 24.41
C GLN A 615 -29.92 -4.62 25.77
N LYS A 616 -28.93 -5.35 26.30
CA LYS A 616 -29.06 -6.05 27.60
C LYS A 616 -29.20 -5.09 28.78
N LYS A 617 -28.59 -3.92 28.72
CA LYS A 617 -28.58 -2.94 29.82
C LYS A 617 -29.67 -1.87 29.68
N THR A 618 -30.46 -1.92 28.62
CA THR A 618 -31.45 -0.88 28.26
C THR A 618 -30.85 0.53 28.27
N LYS A 619 -29.57 0.65 27.90
CA LYS A 619 -28.83 1.91 27.89
C LYS A 619 -28.80 2.48 26.47
N PRO A 620 -28.79 3.82 26.33
CA PRO A 620 -28.55 4.44 25.03
C PRO A 620 -27.17 4.04 24.51
N PHE A 621 -27.08 3.84 23.19
CA PHE A 621 -25.82 3.64 22.48
C PHE A 621 -24.94 4.87 22.68
N LYS A 622 -23.71 4.70 23.18
CA LYS A 622 -22.80 5.81 23.42
C LYS A 622 -21.39 5.44 22.96
N GLY A 623 -20.79 6.28 22.13
CA GLY A 623 -19.43 6.07 21.61
C GLY A 623 -19.39 5.22 20.34
N LEU A 624 -18.20 5.16 19.71
CA LEU A 624 -17.97 4.62 18.36
C LEU A 624 -18.80 5.29 17.25
N GLY A 625 -19.45 6.43 17.54
CA GLY A 625 -20.37 7.09 16.61
C GLY A 625 -21.66 6.31 16.37
N LEU A 626 -22.03 5.38 17.28
CA LEU A 626 -23.29 4.65 17.24
C LEU A 626 -24.46 5.44 17.86
N ASP A 627 -24.22 6.67 18.30
CA ASP A 627 -25.21 7.52 18.96
C ASP A 627 -26.45 7.78 18.08
N HIS A 628 -26.31 7.70 16.75
CA HIS A 628 -27.44 7.81 15.82
C HIS A 628 -28.48 6.71 16.05
N LEU A 629 -28.10 5.52 16.53
CA LEU A 629 -29.02 4.40 16.80
C LEU A 629 -30.07 4.72 17.86
N ASN A 630 -29.81 5.73 18.72
CA ASN A 630 -30.78 6.21 19.71
C ASN A 630 -31.88 7.08 19.08
N GLY A 631 -31.61 7.66 17.91
CA GLY A 631 -32.53 8.55 17.21
C GLY A 631 -33.49 7.83 16.27
N PRO A 632 -34.49 8.55 15.73
CA PRO A 632 -35.44 8.00 14.76
C PRO A 632 -34.71 7.42 13.54
N ILE A 633 -35.34 6.44 12.89
CA ILE A 633 -34.80 5.85 11.65
C ILE A 633 -34.82 6.91 10.56
N PRO A 634 -33.69 7.20 9.89
CA PRO A 634 -33.68 8.18 8.80
C PRO A 634 -34.57 7.71 7.64
N VAL A 635 -35.37 8.62 7.08
CA VAL A 635 -36.23 8.34 5.93
C VAL A 635 -35.54 8.87 4.67
N ILE A 636 -35.33 7.98 3.70
CA ILE A 636 -34.70 8.30 2.42
C ILE A 636 -35.80 8.67 1.42
N PRO A 637 -35.76 9.86 0.79
CA PRO A 637 -36.74 10.23 -0.24
C PRO A 637 -36.67 9.29 -1.45
N ASP A 638 -37.83 8.99 -2.05
CA ASP A 638 -37.90 8.12 -3.24
C ASP A 638 -37.27 8.77 -4.47
N ASN A 639 -37.49 10.08 -4.68
CA ASN A 639 -36.97 10.85 -5.80
C ASN A 639 -35.76 11.68 -5.37
N LEU A 640 -34.56 11.23 -5.76
CA LEU A 640 -33.31 11.91 -5.45
C LEU A 640 -32.89 12.87 -6.56
N THR A 641 -32.80 14.16 -6.24
CA THR A 641 -32.29 15.21 -7.14
C THR A 641 -30.81 15.51 -6.85
N SER A 642 -30.14 16.21 -7.77
CA SER A 642 -28.74 16.65 -7.61
C SER A 642 -28.52 17.46 -6.30
N SER A 643 -29.49 18.28 -5.89
CA SER A 643 -29.41 19.04 -4.64
C SER A 643 -29.51 18.13 -3.40
N ILE A 644 -30.35 17.10 -3.44
CA ILE A 644 -30.47 16.11 -2.36
C ILE A 644 -29.18 15.29 -2.25
N PHE A 645 -28.61 14.84 -3.37
CA PHE A 645 -27.35 14.09 -3.38
C PHE A 645 -26.19 14.85 -2.73
N ARG A 646 -26.15 16.18 -2.85
CA ARG A 646 -25.09 17.04 -2.31
C ARG A 646 -25.32 17.49 -0.86
N SER A 647 -26.53 17.30 -0.33
CA SER A 647 -26.90 17.67 1.03
C SER A 647 -26.13 16.82 2.06
N SER A 648 -25.39 17.48 2.95
CA SER A 648 -24.64 16.82 4.03
C SER A 648 -25.54 15.99 4.94
N LYS A 649 -26.77 16.49 5.21
CA LYS A 649 -27.78 15.77 5.99
C LYS A 649 -28.19 14.45 5.33
N PHE A 650 -28.55 14.50 4.05
CA PHE A 650 -28.94 13.30 3.30
C PHE A 650 -27.82 12.26 3.26
N GLN A 651 -26.59 12.72 2.95
CA GLN A 651 -25.42 11.85 2.86
C GLN A 651 -25.14 11.13 4.19
N MET A 652 -25.22 11.85 5.31
CA MET A 652 -25.04 11.26 6.64
C MET A 652 -26.20 10.32 7.00
N ASP A 653 -27.44 10.73 6.78
CA ASP A 653 -28.65 9.95 7.08
C ASP A 653 -28.62 8.59 6.35
N LEU A 654 -28.22 8.57 5.07
CA LEU A 654 -28.09 7.34 4.27
C LEU A 654 -27.01 6.39 4.82
N PHE A 655 -25.87 6.91 5.24
CA PHE A 655 -24.76 6.10 5.75
C PHE A 655 -25.08 5.56 7.15
N CYS A 656 -25.73 6.35 8.00
CA CYS A 656 -26.26 5.93 9.29
C CYS A 656 -27.33 4.84 9.14
N LEU A 657 -28.25 4.98 8.17
CA LEU A 657 -29.25 3.96 7.87
C LEU A 657 -28.59 2.64 7.47
N ARG A 658 -27.62 2.68 6.56
CA ARG A 658 -26.89 1.49 6.11
C ARG A 658 -26.18 0.77 7.25
N GLU A 659 -25.45 1.50 8.09
CA GLU A 659 -24.75 0.91 9.25
C GLU A 659 -25.74 0.31 10.26
N ARG A 660 -26.85 1.02 10.53
CA ARG A 660 -27.92 0.57 11.43
C ARG A 660 -28.54 -0.75 10.96
N ASP A 661 -28.92 -0.82 9.68
CA ASP A 661 -29.57 -2.00 9.11
C ASP A 661 -28.63 -3.20 9.10
N LEU A 662 -27.39 -3.01 8.62
CA LEU A 662 -26.37 -4.06 8.60
C LEU A 662 -26.04 -4.58 10.01
N LEU A 663 -25.98 -3.71 11.02
CA LEU A 663 -25.72 -4.11 12.39
C LEU A 663 -26.84 -4.98 12.95
N LYS A 664 -28.10 -4.64 12.67
CA LYS A 664 -29.26 -5.43 13.07
C LYS A 664 -29.25 -6.80 12.40
N ARG A 665 -29.09 -6.85 11.07
CA ARG A 665 -29.01 -8.10 10.30
C ARG A 665 -27.87 -8.99 10.77
N PHE A 666 -26.70 -8.42 11.02
CA PHE A 666 -25.56 -9.16 11.54
C PHE A 666 -25.86 -9.75 12.92
N ALA A 667 -26.49 -8.97 13.82
CA ALA A 667 -26.87 -9.46 15.14
C ALA A 667 -27.90 -10.60 15.07
N GLU A 668 -28.88 -10.48 14.17
CA GLU A 668 -29.91 -11.50 13.93
C GLU A 668 -29.31 -12.79 13.37
N GLU A 669 -28.43 -12.70 12.37
CA GLU A 669 -27.78 -13.87 11.76
C GLU A 669 -26.86 -14.60 12.76
N VAL A 670 -26.06 -13.85 13.53
CA VAL A 670 -25.22 -14.45 14.58
C VAL A 670 -26.09 -15.11 15.65
N SER A 671 -27.19 -14.48 16.05
CA SER A 671 -28.13 -15.06 17.02
C SER A 671 -28.80 -16.32 16.48
N HIS A 672 -29.12 -16.35 15.18
CA HIS A 672 -29.69 -17.51 14.51
C HIS A 672 -28.73 -18.71 14.54
N HIS A 673 -27.45 -18.51 14.22
CA HIS A 673 -26.45 -19.59 14.31
C HIS A 673 -26.22 -20.06 15.74
N ILE A 674 -26.20 -19.15 16.72
CA ILE A 674 -26.11 -19.53 18.14
C ILE A 674 -27.33 -20.37 18.56
N ALA A 675 -28.54 -20.00 18.10
CA ALA A 675 -29.75 -20.77 18.36
C ALA A 675 -29.75 -22.16 17.70
N GLN A 676 -28.99 -22.34 16.61
CA GLN A 676 -28.72 -23.65 15.98
C GLN A 676 -27.69 -24.50 16.73
N GLY A 677 -27.18 -24.04 17.87
CA GLY A 677 -26.20 -24.76 18.70
C GLY A 677 -24.74 -24.48 18.34
N GLU A 678 -24.46 -23.52 17.45
CA GLU A 678 -23.08 -23.15 17.13
C GLU A 678 -22.44 -22.31 18.24
N SER A 679 -21.14 -22.48 18.44
CA SER A 679 -20.36 -21.60 19.34
C SER A 679 -20.40 -20.15 18.83
N ARG A 680 -20.25 -19.19 19.75
CA ARG A 680 -20.24 -17.76 19.40
C ARG A 680 -19.17 -17.42 18.36
N GLU A 681 -17.99 -18.02 18.50
CA GLU A 681 -16.86 -17.81 17.61
C GLU A 681 -17.16 -18.33 16.20
N LYS A 682 -17.78 -19.53 16.10
CA LYS A 682 -18.17 -20.13 14.83
C LYS A 682 -19.32 -19.38 14.18
N ALA A 683 -20.34 -18.97 14.94
CA ALA A 683 -21.42 -18.11 14.44
C ALA A 683 -20.89 -16.82 13.81
N LEU A 684 -19.94 -16.14 14.47
CA LEU A 684 -19.29 -14.95 13.92
C LEU A 684 -18.48 -15.21 12.65
N MET A 685 -17.91 -16.41 12.47
CA MET A 685 -17.20 -16.79 11.26
C MET A 685 -18.15 -17.15 10.11
N LEU A 686 -19.29 -17.76 10.40
CA LEU A 686 -20.31 -18.08 9.40
C LEU A 686 -20.94 -16.80 8.83
N SER A 687 -21.17 -15.79 9.67
CA SER A 687 -21.70 -14.46 9.30
C SER A 687 -20.65 -13.50 8.70
N TYR A 688 -19.57 -13.99 8.10
CA TYR A 688 -18.43 -13.14 7.68
C TYR A 688 -18.80 -12.10 6.60
N GLN A 689 -19.75 -12.41 5.71
CA GLN A 689 -20.14 -11.51 4.61
C GLN A 689 -20.83 -10.25 5.15
N LEU A 690 -21.81 -10.41 6.05
CA LEU A 690 -22.45 -9.30 6.73
C LEU A 690 -21.46 -8.54 7.61
N ALA A 691 -20.54 -9.24 8.26
CA ALA A 691 -19.47 -8.60 9.03
C ALA A 691 -18.54 -7.76 8.14
N GLU A 692 -18.25 -8.18 6.90
CA GLU A 692 -17.46 -7.37 5.96
C GLU A 692 -18.20 -6.08 5.56
N ASP A 693 -19.45 -6.22 5.13
CA ASP A 693 -20.28 -5.08 4.70
C ASP A 693 -20.51 -4.09 5.86
N LEU A 694 -20.74 -4.58 7.08
CA LEU A 694 -20.96 -3.76 8.27
C LEU A 694 -19.74 -2.91 8.61
N ALA A 695 -18.54 -3.50 8.64
CA ALA A 695 -17.37 -2.73 9.03
C ALA A 695 -16.86 -1.81 7.92
N LYS A 696 -17.13 -2.12 6.64
CA LYS A 696 -17.01 -1.12 5.56
C LYS A 696 -17.98 0.04 5.79
N ALA A 697 -19.25 -0.25 6.10
CA ALA A 697 -20.25 0.79 6.36
C ALA A 697 -19.87 1.70 7.54
N PHE A 698 -19.39 1.12 8.63
CA PHE A 698 -18.87 1.84 9.79
C PHE A 698 -17.71 2.76 9.43
N THR A 699 -16.74 2.25 8.67
CA THR A 699 -15.53 3.00 8.34
C THR A 699 -15.85 4.17 7.41
N GLU A 700 -16.66 3.94 6.37
CA GLU A 700 -17.01 4.99 5.42
C GLU A 700 -17.87 6.09 6.08
N ARG A 701 -18.82 5.72 6.96
CA ARG A 701 -19.61 6.68 7.75
C ARG A 701 -18.70 7.49 8.68
N THR A 702 -17.76 6.84 9.35
CA THR A 702 -16.80 7.49 10.24
C THR A 702 -15.96 8.53 9.49
N ILE A 703 -15.41 8.16 8.32
CA ILE A 703 -14.62 9.08 7.50
C ILE A 703 -15.45 10.28 7.04
N LEU A 704 -16.70 10.04 6.61
CA LEU A 704 -17.63 11.11 6.23
C LEU A 704 -17.91 12.06 7.41
N GLN A 705 -18.16 11.51 8.60
CA GLN A 705 -18.44 12.29 9.80
C GLN A 705 -17.25 13.19 10.17
N ILE A 706 -16.04 12.63 10.23
CA ILE A 706 -14.83 13.38 10.56
C ILE A 706 -14.61 14.52 9.57
N PHE A 707 -14.78 14.24 8.26
CA PHE A 707 -14.58 15.26 7.25
C PHE A 707 -15.65 16.36 7.29
N LEU A 708 -16.90 16.03 7.63
CA LEU A 708 -17.95 17.02 7.85
C LEU A 708 -17.65 17.93 9.04
N GLU A 709 -17.13 17.38 10.13
CA GLU A 709 -16.70 18.17 11.29
C GLU A 709 -15.56 19.12 10.90
N ASP A 710 -14.59 18.66 10.10
CA ASP A 710 -13.51 19.48 9.56
C ASP A 710 -14.06 20.59 8.61
N GLU A 711 -14.98 20.26 7.70
CA GLU A 711 -15.65 21.22 6.79
C GLU A 711 -16.44 22.30 7.54
N MET A 712 -17.10 21.94 8.65
CA MET A 712 -17.84 22.88 9.49
C MET A 712 -16.94 23.90 10.19
N ASN A 713 -15.71 23.51 10.50
CA ASN A 713 -14.73 24.38 11.18
C ASN A 713 -14.03 25.35 10.21
N VAL A 714 -14.19 25.18 8.90
CA VAL A 714 -13.64 26.08 7.88
C VAL A 714 -14.59 27.25 7.65
N LEU A 715 -14.01 28.46 7.56
CA LEU A 715 -14.73 29.69 7.27
C LEU A 715 -15.40 29.61 5.89
N GLU A 716 -16.53 30.30 5.71
CA GLU A 716 -17.20 30.37 4.42
C GLU A 716 -16.27 30.99 3.36
N GLY A 717 -16.21 30.37 2.19
CA GLY A 717 -15.32 30.76 1.11
C GLY A 717 -15.08 29.64 0.10
N SER A 718 -14.21 29.88 -0.88
CA SER A 718 -13.91 28.95 -1.96
C SER A 718 -13.35 27.61 -1.49
N LEU A 719 -12.56 27.60 -0.41
CA LEU A 719 -12.09 26.35 0.20
C LEU A 719 -13.25 25.47 0.66
N LYS A 720 -14.26 26.05 1.32
CA LYS A 720 -15.42 25.32 1.83
C LYS A 720 -16.27 24.73 0.70
N GLU A 721 -16.41 25.46 -0.40
CA GLU A 721 -17.05 24.94 -1.63
C GLU A 721 -16.32 23.72 -2.18
N VAL A 722 -14.98 23.79 -2.28
CA VAL A 722 -14.15 22.67 -2.74
C VAL A 722 -14.23 21.48 -1.77
N LEU A 723 -14.26 21.71 -0.46
CA LEU A 723 -14.49 20.65 0.53
C LEU A 723 -15.86 19.99 0.34
N GLY A 724 -16.91 20.77 0.07
CA GLY A 724 -18.23 20.26 -0.26
C GLY A 724 -18.26 19.39 -1.52
N LEU A 725 -17.48 19.75 -2.56
CA LEU A 725 -17.29 18.94 -3.77
C LEU A 725 -16.54 17.64 -3.47
N LEU A 726 -15.43 17.70 -2.71
CA LEU A 726 -14.65 16.53 -2.30
C LEU A 726 -15.50 15.55 -1.48
N ARG A 727 -16.26 16.05 -0.51
CA ARG A 727 -17.20 15.26 0.28
C ARG A 727 -18.24 14.60 -0.61
N SER A 728 -18.92 15.38 -1.44
CA SER A 728 -20.00 14.85 -2.28
C SER A 728 -19.49 13.82 -3.27
N LEU A 729 -18.31 14.03 -3.87
CA LEU A 729 -17.70 13.07 -4.78
C LEU A 729 -17.33 11.78 -4.04
N TYR A 730 -16.76 11.88 -2.85
CA TYR A 730 -16.47 10.69 -2.01
C TYR A 730 -17.74 9.89 -1.70
N VAL A 731 -18.81 10.55 -1.27
CA VAL A 731 -20.06 9.86 -0.91
C VAL A 731 -20.68 9.19 -2.13
N MET A 732 -20.81 9.91 -3.25
CA MET A 732 -21.40 9.36 -4.46
C MET A 732 -20.59 8.18 -5.01
N VAL A 733 -19.25 8.26 -4.98
CA VAL A 733 -18.37 7.16 -5.40
C VAL A 733 -18.48 5.96 -4.46
N SER A 734 -18.58 6.20 -3.14
CA SER A 734 -18.75 5.12 -2.16
C SER A 734 -20.09 4.38 -2.36
N ILE A 735 -21.12 5.10 -2.80
CA ILE A 735 -22.41 4.50 -3.17
C ILE A 735 -22.29 3.71 -4.48
N ASP A 736 -21.68 4.29 -5.52
CA ASP A 736 -21.53 3.66 -6.85
C ASP A 736 -20.67 2.39 -6.80
N GLU A 737 -19.65 2.34 -5.93
CA GLU A 737 -18.78 1.18 -5.76
C GLU A 737 -19.34 0.12 -4.79
N SER A 738 -20.26 0.48 -3.89
CA SER A 738 -20.73 -0.44 -2.85
C SER A 738 -22.06 -1.11 -3.21
N VAL A 739 -21.97 -2.40 -3.56
CA VAL A 739 -23.13 -3.24 -3.87
C VAL A 739 -24.12 -3.34 -2.70
N SER A 740 -23.67 -3.10 -1.46
CA SER A 740 -24.47 -3.14 -0.23
C SER A 740 -25.70 -2.22 -0.27
N PHE A 741 -25.62 -1.07 -0.95
CA PHE A 741 -26.77 -0.14 -1.02
C PHE A 741 -27.93 -0.73 -1.81
N LEU A 742 -27.66 -1.44 -2.91
CA LEU A 742 -28.67 -2.14 -3.70
C LEU A 742 -29.07 -3.48 -3.07
N ARG A 743 -28.08 -4.27 -2.61
CA ARG A 743 -28.30 -5.63 -2.08
C ARG A 743 -29.30 -5.66 -0.93
N TYR A 744 -29.23 -4.67 -0.04
CA TYR A 744 -30.09 -4.58 1.14
C TYR A 744 -31.24 -3.58 0.98
N GLY A 745 -31.44 -3.03 -0.23
CA GLY A 745 -32.60 -2.17 -0.54
C GLY A 745 -32.53 -0.75 0.02
N HIS A 746 -31.36 -0.23 0.35
CA HIS A 746 -31.19 1.15 0.82
C HIS A 746 -31.44 2.19 -0.29
N LEU A 747 -31.17 1.82 -1.54
CA LEU A 747 -31.43 2.64 -2.72
C LEU A 747 -32.09 1.79 -3.81
N SER A 748 -32.97 2.41 -4.59
CA SER A 748 -33.55 1.82 -5.79
C SER A 748 -32.55 1.79 -6.96
N ARG A 749 -32.86 1.02 -8.00
CA ARG A 749 -32.04 0.98 -9.22
C ARG A 749 -31.96 2.35 -9.90
N ASP A 750 -33.07 3.09 -9.91
CA ASP A 750 -33.14 4.42 -10.52
C ASP A 750 -32.30 5.44 -9.73
N ASN A 751 -32.33 5.35 -8.40
CA ASN A 751 -31.50 6.19 -7.53
C ASN A 751 -30.00 5.95 -7.78
N VAL A 752 -29.57 4.70 -7.96
CA VAL A 752 -28.17 4.39 -8.29
C VAL A 752 -27.78 4.87 -9.69
N ALA A 753 -28.69 4.80 -10.67
CA ALA A 753 -28.46 5.40 -11.97
C ALA A 753 -28.29 6.93 -11.88
N GLY A 754 -29.04 7.59 -10.98
CA GLY A 754 -28.87 9.00 -10.63
C GLY A 754 -27.50 9.31 -10.02
N VAL A 755 -27.06 8.49 -9.04
CA VAL A 755 -25.73 8.60 -8.42
C VAL A 755 -24.63 8.54 -9.47
N ARG A 756 -24.68 7.57 -10.40
CA ARG A 756 -23.66 7.44 -11.46
C ARG A 756 -23.55 8.68 -12.34
N LYS A 757 -24.68 9.34 -12.65
CA LYS A 757 -24.68 10.60 -13.40
C LYS A 757 -24.09 11.74 -12.58
N GLU A 758 -24.43 11.81 -11.29
CA GLU A 758 -23.93 12.84 -10.37
C GLU A 758 -22.41 12.72 -10.15
N VAL A 759 -21.85 11.50 -10.09
CA VAL A 759 -20.40 11.30 -10.02
C VAL A 759 -19.67 11.96 -11.19
N MET A 760 -20.18 11.80 -12.41
CA MET A 760 -19.57 12.42 -13.60
C MET A 760 -19.65 13.94 -13.53
N LYS A 761 -20.77 14.50 -13.07
CA LYS A 761 -20.96 15.94 -12.89
C LYS A 761 -19.98 16.51 -11.86
N LEU A 762 -19.85 15.86 -10.70
CA LEU A 762 -18.90 16.24 -9.64
C LEU A 762 -17.45 16.12 -10.10
N CYS A 763 -17.11 15.14 -10.96
CA CYS A 763 -15.78 15.06 -11.56
C CYS A 763 -15.49 16.29 -12.44
N SER A 764 -16.43 16.69 -13.29
CA SER A 764 -16.27 17.88 -14.13
C SER A 764 -16.14 19.17 -13.30
N GLU A 765 -16.89 19.29 -12.20
CA GLU A 765 -16.82 20.44 -11.29
C GLU A 765 -15.54 20.46 -10.44
N LEU A 766 -14.99 19.29 -10.09
CA LEU A 766 -13.74 19.21 -9.32
C LEU A 766 -12.50 19.40 -10.18
N ARG A 767 -12.58 19.09 -11.49
CA ARG A 767 -11.47 19.23 -12.44
C ARG A 767 -10.71 20.56 -12.30
N PRO A 768 -11.33 21.75 -12.31
CA PRO A 768 -10.59 23.02 -12.31
C PRO A 768 -9.82 23.27 -11.02
N HIS A 769 -10.13 22.51 -9.97
CA HIS A 769 -9.45 22.59 -8.68
C HIS A 769 -8.37 21.52 -8.51
N ALA A 770 -8.25 20.57 -9.46
CA ALA A 770 -7.41 19.39 -9.31
C ALA A 770 -5.93 19.75 -9.05
N LEU A 771 -5.39 20.74 -9.77
CA LEU A 771 -4.01 21.20 -9.57
C LEU A 771 -3.80 21.83 -8.19
N ALA A 772 -4.71 22.70 -7.76
CA ALA A 772 -4.65 23.33 -6.45
C ALA A 772 -4.74 22.29 -5.31
N ILE A 773 -5.61 21.29 -5.45
CA ILE A 773 -5.78 20.21 -4.48
C ILE A 773 -4.49 19.38 -4.35
N VAL A 774 -3.90 18.92 -5.46
CA VAL A 774 -2.67 18.12 -5.37
C VAL A 774 -1.45 18.94 -4.95
N SER A 775 -1.43 20.24 -5.27
CA SER A 775 -0.41 21.16 -4.76
C SER A 775 -0.52 21.35 -3.24
N SER A 776 -1.73 21.23 -2.70
CA SER A 776 -1.99 21.30 -1.25
C SER A 776 -1.49 20.07 -0.49
N PHE A 777 -1.02 19.02 -1.16
CA PHE A 777 -0.41 17.87 -0.49
C PHE A 777 0.97 18.18 0.12
N GLY A 778 1.58 19.33 -0.22
CA GLY A 778 2.81 19.80 0.42
C GLY A 778 4.03 18.92 0.15
N ILE A 779 4.01 18.15 -0.93
CA ILE A 779 5.15 17.33 -1.37
C ILE A 779 6.06 18.21 -2.22
N PRO A 780 7.35 18.39 -1.86
CA PRO A 780 8.26 19.20 -2.66
C PRO A 780 8.50 18.58 -4.04
N ASP A 781 8.70 19.44 -5.03
CA ASP A 781 8.91 19.05 -6.43
C ASP A 781 10.01 18.01 -6.62
N ALA A 782 11.09 18.09 -5.82
CA ALA A 782 12.20 17.15 -5.87
C ALA A 782 11.80 15.70 -5.57
N PHE A 783 10.72 15.47 -4.84
CA PHE A 783 10.22 14.13 -4.50
C PHE A 783 9.19 13.61 -5.52
N LEU A 784 8.75 14.45 -6.46
CA LEU A 784 7.86 14.05 -7.54
C LEU A 784 8.66 13.38 -8.67
N SER A 785 7.97 12.61 -9.50
CA SER A 785 8.57 12.03 -10.71
C SER A 785 8.81 13.12 -11.75
N PRO A 786 9.85 13.01 -12.62
CA PRO A 786 10.00 13.88 -13.79
C PRO A 786 8.74 13.95 -14.69
N LEU A 787 7.89 12.92 -14.67
CA LEU A 787 6.59 12.91 -15.35
C LEU A 787 5.63 14.02 -14.87
N ALA A 788 5.82 14.55 -13.66
CA ALA A 788 5.01 15.65 -13.13
C ALA A 788 5.39 17.02 -13.73
N PHE A 789 6.50 17.08 -14.47
CA PHE A 789 7.07 18.30 -15.06
C PHE A 789 7.24 18.12 -16.57
N ASP A 790 8.27 18.72 -17.17
CA ASP A 790 8.60 18.55 -18.58
C ASP A 790 9.04 17.11 -18.87
N TRP A 791 8.05 16.27 -19.10
CA TRP A 791 8.23 14.86 -19.41
C TRP A 791 8.81 14.66 -20.82
N ILE A 792 8.79 15.67 -21.69
CA ILE A 792 9.42 15.59 -23.01
C ILE A 792 10.93 15.73 -22.83
N GLU A 793 11.36 16.80 -22.16
CA GLU A 793 12.78 17.03 -21.87
C GLU A 793 13.38 15.88 -21.04
N ALA A 794 12.66 15.39 -20.03
CA ALA A 794 13.12 14.30 -19.19
C ALA A 794 13.34 12.96 -19.93
N ASN A 795 12.72 12.77 -21.10
CA ASN A 795 12.86 11.60 -21.95
C ASN A 795 13.68 11.88 -23.23
N ALA A 796 14.13 13.13 -23.46
CA ALA A 796 14.98 13.45 -24.57
C ALA A 796 16.34 12.76 -24.41
N LEU A 797 16.87 12.19 -25.50
CA LEU A 797 18.22 11.65 -25.51
C LEU A 797 19.21 12.80 -25.31
N SER A 798 20.00 12.74 -24.25
CA SER A 798 21.10 13.69 -24.07
C SER A 798 22.07 13.55 -25.23
N THR A 799 22.31 14.62 -25.97
CA THR A 799 23.17 14.69 -27.18
C THR A 799 24.67 14.45 -26.92
N GLY A 800 25.05 13.79 -25.83
CA GLY A 800 26.45 13.64 -25.39
C GLY A 800 26.83 12.29 -24.78
N SER A 801 26.05 11.24 -24.94
CA SER A 801 26.43 9.89 -24.48
C SER A 801 26.17 8.83 -25.55
N HIS A 802 27.08 8.78 -26.52
CA HIS A 802 27.35 7.60 -27.34
C HIS A 802 28.82 7.23 -27.20
#